data_AF-A0AB73KPN9-F1
#
_entry.id   AF-A0AB73KPN9-F1
#
_cell.length_a   1.000
_cell.length_b   1.000
_cell.length_c   1.000
_cell.angle_alpha   90.00
_cell.angle_beta   90.00
_cell.angle_gamma   90.00
#
_symmetry.space_group_name_H-M   'P 1'
#
loop_
_entity.id
_entity.type
_entity.pdbx_description
1 polymer ?
#
loop_
_entity_poly.entity_id
_entity_poly.type
_entity_poly.pdbx_seq_one_letter_code
_entity_poly.pdbx_strand_id
1 'polypeptide(L)'
;MRIRTDFPYTTFVEDVRIPLPDGTRLYARIWRPYADEPVPALLEYLPYRLYDWTAPRDSQRHPWYAGHGYASVRVDVRGHGNSEGLPGDEYDAAELADGVAVVEWLAAQSWCTGRVGMFGISWGGFNSLQIAALAPPALQAVVTVCSTDDRYDNDVHYMGGSVLAVDMHAWAATMLAFVCRPPDPTAVGDSWRQMWLERLEAVDPFIHTWLGHQSRDAYWRHGSVCEDYSAVKAAVLTVGGWHDPYRDTVLRLVEHLDAPVRGLIGPWSHQYPDRGRPPGPAIGFLQETLRWWDHWLKDKATGVMDDPLLRAWISESHPPATVYDELPGRWVGEDSWPSPAVTYTPYALPGGPVRVDSPQHTGIDAGRFFPFGNDADLPPEQREEDGRSVCFDSAPLTDRVEVLGRPRVRLRLRCDAPRGQVIARVCDVAPDGSSTLVTRGALNLLARHGRDRAVEWTPGHTEDITFELNGIGHAFPHGHRIRLALSSAYWPWIWPHPQPEHASGFTIEAADSALDLPVRAPSPSAIPLYFEEPEQAPPLPVIFPGAPEPRPERLVTRDVATGAWQLDVDPRHGGTRIYPDGLEFTEDALETYRIESGDPLSAATRSLWHVRLRRPDLGWDVSVDTRSEIQADATHFVTFNEVTCHSGDETVFHRTWNRRIPRTAG
;
A
#
# COMPACT_ATOMS: atom_id res chain seq x y z
N MET A 1 17.02 6.91 16.38
CA MET A 1 16.80 7.95 15.34
C MET A 1 17.42 9.24 15.82
N ARG A 2 18.38 9.76 15.06
CA ARG A 2 19.15 10.95 15.36
C ARG A 2 18.51 12.18 14.73
N ILE A 3 18.27 13.24 15.51
CA ILE A 3 17.86 14.54 14.96
C ILE A 3 19.12 15.32 14.57
N ARG A 4 19.21 15.68 13.29
CA ARG A 4 20.32 16.46 12.74
C ARG A 4 19.93 17.93 12.63
N THR A 5 20.72 18.78 13.27
CA THR A 5 20.53 20.24 13.29
C THR A 5 21.62 21.01 12.55
N ASP A 6 22.70 20.34 12.18
CA ASP A 6 23.85 20.93 11.48
C ASP A 6 24.01 20.31 10.09
N PHE A 7 23.99 21.16 9.07
CA PHE A 7 23.97 20.77 7.66
C PHE A 7 25.01 21.57 6.86
N PRO A 8 25.57 21.00 5.78
CA PRO A 8 26.50 21.70 4.89
C PRO A 8 25.97 23.02 4.32
N TYR A 9 24.66 23.12 4.10
CA TYR A 9 24.00 24.32 3.59
C TYR A 9 22.95 24.84 4.56
N THR A 10 22.92 26.16 4.73
CA THR A 10 21.72 26.83 5.26
C THR A 10 20.62 26.76 4.21
N THR A 11 19.36 26.62 4.65
CA THR A 11 18.21 26.45 3.75
C THR A 11 17.18 27.55 3.98
N PHE A 12 16.37 27.83 2.96
CA PHE A 12 15.15 28.63 3.09
C PHE A 12 13.99 27.94 2.37
N VAL A 13 12.79 28.42 2.66
CA VAL A 13 11.53 27.87 2.16
C VAL A 13 10.81 28.94 1.36
N GLU A 14 10.29 28.55 0.20
CA GLU A 14 9.41 29.39 -0.61
C GLU A 14 8.21 28.58 -1.09
N ASP A 15 7.04 29.20 -1.06
CA ASP A 15 5.81 28.66 -1.63
C ASP A 15 5.56 29.32 -2.98
N VAL A 16 5.30 28.52 -4.01
CA VAL A 16 5.18 28.98 -5.40
C VAL A 16 3.94 28.41 -6.09
N ARG A 17 3.60 29.02 -7.22
CA ARG A 17 2.54 28.59 -8.13
C ARG A 17 3.18 28.15 -9.45
N ILE A 18 3.19 26.85 -9.71
CA ILE A 18 3.75 26.26 -10.93
C ILE A 18 2.68 26.33 -12.03
N PRO A 19 2.88 27.13 -13.10
CA PRO A 19 1.93 27.19 -14.20
C PRO A 19 2.06 25.94 -15.08
N LEU A 20 0.92 25.31 -15.36
CA LEU A 20 0.80 24.22 -16.31
C LEU A 20 0.47 24.75 -17.72
N PRO A 21 0.67 23.93 -18.78
CA PRO A 21 0.40 24.36 -20.16
C PRO A 21 -1.03 24.84 -20.43
N ASP A 22 -2.01 24.33 -19.68
CA ASP A 22 -3.43 24.71 -19.80
C ASP A 22 -3.79 25.99 -18.99
N GLY A 23 -2.83 26.58 -18.29
CA GLY A 23 -2.99 27.77 -17.46
C GLY A 23 -3.33 27.49 -15.99
N THR A 24 -3.61 26.23 -15.62
CA THR A 24 -3.83 25.80 -14.23
C THR A 24 -2.55 25.98 -13.42
N ARG A 25 -2.66 26.42 -12.16
CA ARG A 25 -1.50 26.62 -11.30
C ARG A 25 -1.47 25.62 -10.15
N LEU A 26 -0.45 24.78 -10.12
CA LEU A 26 -0.21 23.89 -9.00
C LEU A 26 0.51 24.61 -7.87
N TYR A 27 0.14 24.29 -6.64
CA TYR A 27 0.77 24.80 -5.45
C TYR A 27 1.94 23.93 -5.05
N ALA A 28 3.08 24.56 -4.76
CA ALA A 28 4.30 23.87 -4.39
C ALA A 28 5.01 24.58 -3.25
N ARG A 29 5.66 23.80 -2.38
CA ARG A 29 6.67 24.29 -1.44
C ARG A 29 8.04 23.80 -1.85
N ILE A 30 9.00 24.71 -1.86
CA ILE A 30 10.40 24.46 -2.21
C ILE A 30 11.27 24.75 -0.99
N TRP A 31 11.98 23.73 -0.53
CA TRP A 31 13.09 23.87 0.41
C TRP A 31 14.39 23.92 -0.41
N ARG A 32 15.06 25.07 -0.42
CA ARG A 32 16.26 25.30 -1.25
C ARG A 32 17.48 25.66 -0.38
N PRO A 33 18.68 25.14 -0.69
CA PRO A 33 19.91 25.61 -0.08
C PRO A 33 20.23 27.04 -0.54
N TYR A 34 20.88 27.81 0.34
CA TYR A 34 21.65 28.97 -0.09
C TYR A 34 22.95 28.46 -0.74
N ALA A 35 22.97 28.42 -2.07
CA ALA A 35 24.11 28.01 -2.88
C ALA A 35 24.36 29.05 -3.98
N ASP A 36 25.63 29.26 -4.33
CA ASP A 36 26.04 30.18 -5.40
C ASP A 36 25.80 29.58 -6.80
N GLU A 37 25.79 28.25 -6.89
CA GLU A 37 25.61 27.49 -8.12
C GLU A 37 24.25 26.76 -8.15
N PRO A 38 23.68 26.48 -9.34
CA PRO A 38 22.47 25.67 -9.46
C PRO A 38 22.62 24.29 -8.81
N VAL A 39 21.54 23.80 -8.21
CA VAL A 39 21.46 22.49 -7.54
C VAL A 39 20.42 21.59 -8.21
N PRO A 40 20.55 20.26 -8.19
CA PRO A 40 19.50 19.37 -8.67
C PRO A 40 18.22 19.47 -7.82
N ALA A 41 17.08 19.17 -8.43
CA ALA A 41 15.78 19.18 -7.76
C ALA A 41 15.31 17.76 -7.41
N LEU A 42 14.63 17.61 -6.26
CA LEU A 42 13.96 16.37 -5.82
C LEU A 42 12.47 16.64 -5.65
N LEU A 43 11.62 15.99 -6.44
CA LEU A 43 10.17 16.20 -6.46
C LEU A 43 9.42 15.07 -5.75
N GLU A 44 8.53 15.43 -4.83
CA GLU A 44 7.46 14.57 -4.32
C GLU A 44 6.09 15.14 -4.77
N TYR A 45 5.32 14.35 -5.52
CA TYR A 45 4.06 14.75 -6.18
C TYR A 45 2.93 13.76 -5.85
N LEU A 46 1.92 14.20 -5.09
CA LEU A 46 0.83 13.36 -4.58
C LEU A 46 -0.34 14.22 -4.03
N PRO A 47 -1.56 13.67 -3.89
CA PRO A 47 -2.78 14.42 -3.55
C PRO A 47 -2.97 14.69 -2.05
N TYR A 48 -2.09 14.18 -1.20
CA TYR A 48 -2.13 14.41 0.25
C TYR A 48 -1.55 15.80 0.58
N ARG A 49 -2.46 16.67 1.01
CA ARG A 49 -2.27 18.12 1.19
C ARG A 49 -0.99 18.47 1.97
N LEU A 50 -0.25 19.44 1.46
CA LEU A 50 1.02 19.93 1.99
C LEU A 50 0.94 20.53 3.41
N TYR A 51 -0.18 21.19 3.73
CA TYR A 51 -0.30 22.06 4.92
C TYR A 51 -0.79 21.35 6.19
N ASP A 52 -1.38 20.15 6.05
CA ASP A 52 -1.94 19.42 7.18
C ASP A 52 -1.21 18.09 7.39
N TRP A 53 -1.85 16.99 7.05
CA TRP A 53 -1.51 15.63 7.41
C TRP A 53 -0.09 15.22 7.00
N THR A 54 0.43 15.73 5.88
CA THR A 54 1.80 15.46 5.42
C THR A 54 2.85 16.39 6.02
N ALA A 55 2.46 17.57 6.53
CA ALA A 55 3.40 18.60 6.99
C ALA A 55 4.44 18.11 8.02
N PRO A 56 4.10 17.26 9.03
CA PRO A 56 5.09 16.78 9.99
C PRO A 56 6.16 15.89 9.36
N ARG A 57 5.77 15.04 8.41
CA ARG A 57 6.69 14.18 7.65
C ARG A 57 7.57 15.02 6.74
N ASP A 58 6.97 15.97 6.05
CA ASP A 58 7.62 16.82 5.05
C ASP A 58 8.69 17.71 5.70
N SER A 59 8.40 18.25 6.89
CA SER A 59 9.33 19.10 7.65
C SER A 59 10.59 18.37 8.10
N GLN A 60 10.59 17.04 8.15
CA GLN A 60 11.74 16.25 8.59
C GLN A 60 12.63 15.80 7.42
N ARG A 61 12.04 15.67 6.23
CA ARG A 61 12.71 15.11 5.05
C ARG A 61 13.19 16.16 4.06
N HIS A 62 12.31 17.09 3.67
CA HIS A 62 12.67 18.07 2.64
C HIS A 62 13.78 19.02 3.11
N PRO A 63 13.77 19.55 4.35
CA PRO A 63 14.90 20.33 4.86
C PRO A 63 16.20 19.53 4.96
N TRP A 64 16.12 18.23 5.23
CA TRP A 64 17.29 17.36 5.31
C TRP A 64 17.98 17.26 3.95
N TYR A 65 17.23 17.04 2.86
CA TYR A 65 17.80 17.04 1.51
C TYR A 65 18.29 18.43 1.10
N ALA A 66 17.55 19.49 1.44
CA ALA A 66 17.96 20.85 1.18
C ALA A 66 19.29 21.20 1.86
N GLY A 67 19.48 20.78 3.11
CA GLY A 67 20.74 20.92 3.85
C GLY A 67 21.92 20.19 3.20
N HIS A 68 21.66 19.18 2.35
CA HIS A 68 22.66 18.44 1.58
C HIS A 68 22.80 18.92 0.12
N GLY A 69 22.28 20.11 -0.20
CA GLY A 69 22.49 20.77 -1.48
C GLY A 69 21.56 20.26 -2.59
N TYR A 70 20.27 20.10 -2.29
CA TYR A 70 19.20 19.79 -3.25
C TYR A 70 18.06 20.80 -3.13
N ALA A 71 17.42 21.19 -4.22
CA ALA A 71 16.11 21.83 -4.11
C ALA A 71 15.05 20.74 -3.90
N SER A 72 14.56 20.57 -2.68
CA SER A 72 13.53 19.56 -2.38
C SER A 72 12.14 20.19 -2.49
N VAL A 73 11.26 19.61 -3.29
CA VAL A 73 10.01 20.21 -3.74
C VAL A 73 8.85 19.28 -3.46
N ARG A 74 7.80 19.81 -2.83
CA ARG A 74 6.52 19.13 -2.60
C ARG A 74 5.42 19.84 -3.36
N VAL A 75 4.64 19.10 -4.15
CA VAL A 75 3.59 19.65 -5.01
C VAL A 75 2.25 18.97 -4.73
N ASP A 76 1.22 19.76 -4.44
CA ASP A 76 -0.16 19.26 -4.39
C ASP A 76 -0.64 18.96 -5.82
N VAL A 77 -1.19 17.77 -6.06
CA VAL A 77 -1.80 17.42 -7.36
C VAL A 77 -2.93 18.39 -7.70
N ARG A 78 -3.23 18.56 -9.00
CA ARG A 78 -4.39 19.32 -9.48
C ARG A 78 -5.66 18.97 -8.70
N GLY A 79 -6.45 19.97 -8.34
CA GLY A 79 -7.70 19.79 -7.60
C GLY A 79 -7.55 19.42 -6.12
N HIS A 80 -6.32 19.23 -5.64
CA HIS A 80 -6.02 18.86 -4.27
C HIS A 80 -5.27 19.97 -3.53
N GLY A 81 -5.39 19.97 -2.20
CA GLY A 81 -4.74 20.96 -1.36
C GLY A 81 -4.98 22.38 -1.85
N ASN A 82 -3.89 23.10 -2.04
CA ASN A 82 -3.92 24.50 -2.46
C ASN A 82 -3.75 24.69 -3.97
N SER A 83 -3.52 23.63 -4.76
CA SER A 83 -3.42 23.69 -6.23
C SER A 83 -4.74 24.11 -6.86
N GLU A 84 -4.74 24.69 -8.06
CA GLU A 84 -5.97 24.98 -8.81
C GLU A 84 -6.54 23.72 -9.51
N GLY A 85 -7.66 23.88 -10.23
CA GLY A 85 -8.29 22.82 -11.01
C GLY A 85 -9.24 21.93 -10.22
N LEU A 86 -9.71 20.88 -10.91
CA LEU A 86 -10.66 19.89 -10.41
C LEU A 86 -9.95 18.56 -10.14
N PRO A 87 -10.37 17.79 -9.12
CA PRO A 87 -9.81 16.47 -8.88
C PRO A 87 -10.16 15.52 -10.04
N GLY A 88 -9.20 14.65 -10.38
CA GLY A 88 -9.34 13.60 -11.39
C GLY A 88 -9.60 12.22 -10.78
N ASP A 89 -9.48 11.19 -11.61
CA ASP A 89 -9.47 9.81 -11.15
C ASP A 89 -8.08 9.38 -10.66
N GLU A 90 -8.00 8.24 -9.99
CA GLU A 90 -6.74 7.68 -9.48
C GLU A 90 -5.71 7.49 -10.61
N TYR A 91 -4.55 8.17 -10.50
CA TYR A 91 -3.43 8.12 -11.44
C TYR A 91 -3.85 8.38 -12.90
N ASP A 92 -4.80 9.28 -13.12
CA ASP A 92 -5.31 9.53 -14.46
C ASP A 92 -4.25 10.18 -15.38
N ALA A 93 -4.53 10.17 -16.68
CA ALA A 93 -3.59 10.70 -17.67
C ALA A 93 -3.28 12.20 -17.48
N ALA A 94 -4.19 12.96 -16.88
CA ALA A 94 -3.98 14.38 -16.61
C ALA A 94 -3.03 14.59 -15.43
N GLU A 95 -3.19 13.84 -14.34
CA GLU A 95 -2.26 13.86 -13.20
C GLU A 95 -0.83 13.51 -13.64
N LEU A 96 -0.66 12.46 -14.45
CA LEU A 96 0.66 12.05 -14.92
C LEU A 96 1.28 13.09 -15.88
N ALA A 97 0.48 13.67 -16.77
CA ALA A 97 0.93 14.73 -17.68
C ALA A 97 1.32 16.02 -16.92
N ASP A 98 0.56 16.39 -15.90
CA ASP A 98 0.88 17.49 -15.00
C ASP A 98 2.21 17.23 -14.28
N GLY A 99 2.43 16.00 -13.80
CA GLY A 99 3.69 15.58 -13.20
C GLY A 99 4.90 15.73 -14.15
N VAL A 100 4.75 15.36 -15.43
CA VAL A 100 5.77 15.60 -16.46
C VAL A 100 6.04 17.10 -16.64
N ALA A 101 5.00 17.91 -16.73
CA ALA A 101 5.13 19.36 -16.87
C ALA A 101 5.83 20.00 -15.65
N VAL A 102 5.58 19.50 -14.45
CA VAL A 102 6.28 19.94 -13.22
C VAL A 102 7.77 19.58 -13.29
N VAL A 103 8.13 18.37 -13.74
CA VAL A 103 9.53 17.97 -13.93
C VAL A 103 10.25 18.90 -14.91
N GLU A 104 9.62 19.22 -16.04
CA GLU A 104 10.17 20.14 -17.05
C GLU A 104 10.29 21.57 -16.50
N TRP A 105 9.29 22.05 -15.78
CA TRP A 105 9.31 23.37 -15.15
C TRP A 105 10.46 23.49 -14.14
N LEU A 106 10.66 22.46 -13.30
CA LEU A 106 11.75 22.41 -12.32
C LEU A 106 13.11 22.44 -13.02
N ALA A 107 13.28 21.66 -14.09
CA ALA A 107 14.52 21.60 -14.86
C ALA A 107 14.88 22.95 -15.53
N ALA A 108 13.87 23.77 -15.85
CA ALA A 108 14.05 25.07 -16.48
C ALA A 108 14.37 26.22 -15.50
N GLN A 109 14.31 25.99 -14.19
CA GLN A 109 14.59 27.04 -13.21
C GLN A 109 16.07 27.42 -13.17
N SER A 110 16.39 28.70 -13.01
CA SER A 110 17.78 29.19 -12.99
C SER A 110 18.63 28.63 -11.84
N TRP A 111 17.98 28.19 -10.77
CA TRP A 111 18.62 27.56 -9.62
C TRP A 111 18.72 26.03 -9.76
N CYS A 112 18.16 25.43 -10.81
CA CYS A 112 18.20 23.99 -11.06
C CYS A 112 19.33 23.64 -12.03
N THR A 113 20.02 22.51 -11.82
CA THR A 113 21.02 22.00 -12.77
C THR A 113 20.42 21.43 -14.06
N GLY A 114 19.09 21.40 -14.16
CA GLY A 114 18.36 20.68 -15.21
C GLY A 114 18.18 19.18 -14.93
N ARG A 115 18.75 18.66 -13.82
CA ARG A 115 18.56 17.27 -13.38
C ARG A 115 17.54 17.20 -12.25
N VAL A 116 16.51 16.39 -12.45
CA VAL A 116 15.43 16.16 -11.49
C VAL A 116 15.43 14.70 -11.06
N GLY A 117 15.26 14.48 -9.75
CA GLY A 117 14.87 13.19 -9.19
C GLY A 117 13.45 13.24 -8.66
N MET A 118 12.76 12.09 -8.63
CA MET A 118 11.44 11.97 -7.99
C MET A 118 11.46 10.94 -6.89
N PHE A 119 10.70 11.18 -5.83
CA PHE A 119 10.52 10.21 -4.77
C PHE A 119 9.15 10.31 -4.13
N GLY A 120 8.74 9.23 -3.47
CA GLY A 120 7.55 9.23 -2.66
C GLY A 120 7.28 7.85 -2.07
N ILE A 121 6.29 7.81 -1.18
CA ILE A 121 5.72 6.59 -0.63
C ILE A 121 4.27 6.46 -1.05
N SER A 122 3.79 5.24 -1.27
CA SER A 122 2.41 4.99 -1.70
C SER A 122 2.14 5.79 -2.98
N TRP A 123 1.02 6.50 -3.10
CA TRP A 123 0.71 7.37 -4.24
C TRP A 123 1.90 8.18 -4.79
N GLY A 124 2.74 8.76 -3.93
CA GLY A 124 3.94 9.48 -4.40
C GLY A 124 4.99 8.59 -5.05
N GLY A 125 5.14 7.35 -4.56
CA GLY A 125 5.96 6.31 -5.18
C GLY A 125 5.36 5.83 -6.51
N PHE A 126 4.05 5.59 -6.55
CA PHE A 126 3.32 5.23 -7.78
C PHE A 126 3.53 6.30 -8.86
N ASN A 127 3.25 7.57 -8.54
CA ASN A 127 3.47 8.69 -9.45
C ASN A 127 4.92 8.78 -9.91
N SER A 128 5.89 8.62 -8.99
CA SER A 128 7.31 8.66 -9.36
C SER A 128 7.66 7.57 -10.38
N LEU A 129 7.16 6.35 -10.19
CA LEU A 129 7.41 5.22 -11.10
C LEU A 129 6.65 5.36 -12.43
N GLN A 130 5.39 5.79 -12.40
CA GLN A 130 4.55 5.99 -13.59
C GLN A 130 5.07 7.14 -14.46
N ILE A 131 5.47 8.26 -13.86
CA ILE A 131 6.06 9.39 -14.59
C ILE A 131 7.44 9.00 -15.15
N ALA A 132 8.21 8.16 -14.46
CA ALA A 132 9.46 7.61 -15.02
C ALA A 132 9.23 6.77 -16.28
N ALA A 133 8.11 6.06 -16.38
CA ALA A 133 7.72 5.33 -17.58
C ALA A 133 7.28 6.26 -18.75
N LEU A 134 6.89 7.51 -18.46
CA LEU A 134 6.69 8.54 -19.49
C LEU A 134 8.01 9.17 -19.98
N ALA A 135 9.14 8.80 -19.36
CA ALA A 135 10.50 9.17 -19.73
C ALA A 135 10.76 10.67 -19.99
N PRO A 136 10.31 11.60 -19.12
CA PRO A 136 10.66 13.01 -19.28
C PRO A 136 12.19 13.19 -19.23
N PRO A 137 12.82 13.86 -20.21
CA PRO A 137 14.28 13.88 -20.34
C PRO A 137 15.05 14.41 -19.12
N ALA A 138 14.44 15.30 -18.33
CA ALA A 138 15.07 15.87 -17.15
C ALA A 138 15.04 14.93 -15.92
N LEU A 139 14.20 13.90 -15.93
CA LEU A 139 14.10 12.93 -14.82
C LEU A 139 15.20 11.87 -14.96
N GLN A 140 16.18 11.94 -14.05
CA GLN A 140 17.37 11.09 -14.12
C GLN A 140 17.31 9.90 -13.16
N ALA A 141 16.61 10.04 -12.02
CA ALA A 141 16.51 9.00 -11.02
C ALA A 141 15.22 9.07 -10.21
N VAL A 142 14.75 7.91 -9.74
CA VAL A 142 13.57 7.75 -8.88
C VAL A 142 13.89 6.90 -7.65
N VAL A 143 13.29 7.26 -6.52
CA VAL A 143 13.16 6.40 -5.34
C VAL A 143 11.68 6.12 -5.12
N THR A 144 11.24 4.92 -5.47
CA THR A 144 9.84 4.51 -5.28
C THR A 144 9.70 3.62 -4.04
N VAL A 145 8.90 4.06 -3.07
CA VAL A 145 8.73 3.39 -1.77
C VAL A 145 7.31 2.86 -1.64
N CYS A 146 7.14 1.58 -1.31
CA CYS A 146 5.84 0.93 -1.12
C CYS A 146 4.84 1.33 -2.23
N SER A 147 5.21 1.05 -3.48
CA SER A 147 4.39 1.33 -4.66
C SER A 147 4.10 0.07 -5.46
N THR A 148 3.09 0.10 -6.33
CA THR A 148 2.85 -0.98 -7.29
C THR A 148 3.38 -0.69 -8.69
N ASP A 149 3.72 -1.75 -9.43
CA ASP A 149 3.86 -1.75 -10.89
C ASP A 149 2.64 -2.39 -11.60
N ASP A 150 1.70 -2.98 -10.86
CA ASP A 150 0.43 -3.55 -11.35
C ASP A 150 -0.76 -3.05 -10.51
N ARG A 151 -1.54 -2.12 -11.06
CA ARG A 151 -2.68 -1.47 -10.39
C ARG A 151 -3.85 -2.40 -10.12
N TYR A 152 -3.93 -3.55 -10.78
CA TYR A 152 -5.05 -4.47 -10.61
C TYR A 152 -4.79 -5.44 -9.46
N ASP A 153 -3.79 -6.32 -9.61
CA ASP A 153 -3.61 -7.52 -8.76
C ASP A 153 -2.59 -7.31 -7.63
N ASN A 154 -1.94 -6.14 -7.58
CA ASN A 154 -1.01 -5.77 -6.52
C ASN A 154 -1.28 -4.34 -6.04
N ASP A 155 -2.56 -3.99 -5.90
CA ASP A 155 -3.03 -2.74 -5.33
C ASP A 155 -4.18 -2.97 -4.35
N VAL A 156 -4.79 -1.92 -3.81
CA VAL A 156 -5.93 -1.98 -2.87
C VAL A 156 -7.22 -2.55 -3.48
N HIS A 157 -7.19 -2.84 -4.78
CA HIS A 157 -8.36 -3.17 -5.58
C HIS A 157 -8.61 -4.68 -5.63
N TYR A 158 -7.72 -5.44 -6.24
CA TYR A 158 -7.92 -6.86 -6.47
C TYR A 158 -6.73 -7.68 -5.97
N MET A 159 -7.03 -8.89 -5.51
CA MET A 159 -6.01 -9.86 -5.14
C MET A 159 -6.32 -11.19 -5.83
N GLY A 160 -5.49 -11.54 -6.82
CA GLY A 160 -5.70 -12.75 -7.61
C GLY A 160 -7.02 -12.76 -8.39
N GLY A 161 -7.51 -11.59 -8.79
CA GLY A 161 -8.82 -11.38 -9.40
C GLY A 161 -10.01 -11.35 -8.45
N SER A 162 -9.81 -11.49 -7.14
CA SER A 162 -10.86 -11.31 -6.14
C SER A 162 -10.98 -9.84 -5.73
N VAL A 163 -12.21 -9.34 -5.53
CA VAL A 163 -12.46 -7.99 -4.98
C VAL A 163 -11.96 -7.93 -3.54
N LEU A 164 -11.06 -7.00 -3.23
CA LEU A 164 -10.63 -6.74 -1.86
C LEU A 164 -11.73 -6.02 -1.08
N ALA A 165 -12.28 -6.72 -0.11
CA ALA A 165 -13.33 -6.24 0.78
C ALA A 165 -12.82 -5.21 1.79
N VAL A 166 -11.64 -5.45 2.36
CA VAL A 166 -11.10 -4.65 3.47
C VAL A 166 -10.70 -3.25 3.00
N ASP A 167 -9.83 -3.18 1.98
CA ASP A 167 -9.12 -1.94 1.66
C ASP A 167 -9.59 -1.24 0.37
N MET A 168 -10.24 -1.92 -0.59
CA MET A 168 -10.82 -1.20 -1.74
C MET A 168 -11.88 -0.20 -1.25
N HIS A 169 -12.75 -0.64 -0.33
CA HIS A 169 -13.78 0.23 0.23
C HIS A 169 -13.21 1.28 1.18
N ALA A 170 -12.38 0.86 2.14
CA ALA A 170 -11.79 1.77 3.12
C ALA A 170 -10.95 2.85 2.46
N TRP A 171 -10.16 2.50 1.43
CA TRP A 171 -9.37 3.46 0.67
C TRP A 171 -10.25 4.40 -0.16
N ALA A 172 -11.29 3.90 -0.84
CA ALA A 172 -12.22 4.75 -1.57
C ALA A 172 -12.90 5.79 -0.65
N ALA A 173 -13.31 5.36 0.55
CA ALA A 173 -13.92 6.23 1.54
C ALA A 173 -12.92 7.27 2.11
N THR A 174 -11.68 6.84 2.37
CA THR A 174 -10.58 7.74 2.76
C THR A 174 -10.36 8.82 1.71
N MET A 175 -10.26 8.42 0.43
CA MET A 175 -10.06 9.36 -0.67
C MET A 175 -11.26 10.30 -0.86
N LEU A 176 -12.50 9.82 -0.68
CA LEU A 176 -13.69 10.67 -0.68
C LEU A 176 -13.63 11.75 0.41
N ALA A 177 -13.29 11.38 1.65
CA ALA A 177 -13.11 12.34 2.73
C ALA A 177 -11.96 13.33 2.43
N PHE A 178 -10.86 12.83 1.85
CA PHE A 178 -9.67 13.63 1.59
C PHE A 178 -9.85 14.65 0.47
N VAL A 179 -10.49 14.27 -0.65
CA VAL A 179 -10.70 15.13 -1.81
C VAL A 179 -11.74 16.22 -1.53
N CYS A 180 -12.69 15.97 -0.62
CA CYS A 180 -13.71 16.93 -0.23
C CYS A 180 -13.21 18.06 0.68
N ARG A 181 -11.93 18.09 1.05
CA ARG A 181 -11.36 19.15 1.91
C ARG A 181 -11.11 20.46 1.14
N PRO A 182 -11.47 21.63 1.70
CA PRO A 182 -11.26 22.94 1.06
C PRO A 182 -9.78 23.34 0.97
N PRO A 183 -9.36 24.13 -0.04
CA PRO A 183 -8.05 24.80 -0.01
C PRO A 183 -7.96 25.75 1.19
N ASP A 184 -6.73 25.99 1.67
CA ASP A 184 -6.48 26.86 2.81
C ASP A 184 -6.63 28.35 2.43
N PRO A 185 -7.44 29.15 3.15
CA PRO A 185 -7.63 30.57 2.84
C PRO A 185 -6.35 31.40 2.94
N THR A 186 -5.35 30.97 3.72
CA THR A 186 -4.03 31.64 3.77
C THR A 186 -3.26 31.51 2.46
N ALA A 187 -3.56 30.47 1.66
CA ALA A 187 -2.86 30.18 0.41
C ALA A 187 -3.61 30.70 -0.83
N VAL A 188 -4.95 30.72 -0.82
CA VAL A 188 -5.77 31.09 -1.99
C VAL A 188 -6.66 32.34 -1.75
N GLY A 189 -6.65 32.93 -0.55
CA GLY A 189 -7.46 34.09 -0.22
C GLY A 189 -8.96 33.82 -0.33
N ASP A 190 -9.74 34.86 -0.66
CA ASP A 190 -11.21 34.81 -0.72
C ASP A 190 -11.78 33.82 -1.75
N SER A 191 -10.94 33.33 -2.67
CA SER A 191 -11.33 32.33 -3.67
C SER A 191 -11.57 30.93 -3.09
N TRP A 192 -11.12 30.67 -1.85
CA TRP A 192 -11.14 29.33 -1.24
C TRP A 192 -12.52 28.67 -1.29
N ARG A 193 -13.58 29.43 -1.00
CA ARG A 193 -14.95 28.91 -0.90
C ARG A 193 -15.51 28.55 -2.28
N GLN A 194 -15.26 29.40 -3.28
CA GLN A 194 -15.67 29.12 -4.65
C GLN A 194 -14.95 27.87 -5.18
N MET A 195 -13.62 27.82 -5.04
CA MET A 195 -12.82 26.66 -5.45
C MET A 195 -13.29 25.37 -4.76
N TRP A 196 -13.63 25.45 -3.48
CA TRP A 196 -14.12 24.30 -2.73
C TRP A 196 -15.45 23.77 -3.29
N LEU A 197 -16.44 24.63 -3.46
CA LEU A 197 -17.75 24.24 -3.96
C LEU A 197 -17.68 23.69 -5.39
N GLU A 198 -16.87 24.30 -6.27
CA GLU A 198 -16.64 23.81 -7.63
C GLU A 198 -16.05 22.39 -7.64
N ARG A 199 -15.12 22.07 -6.73
CA ARG A 199 -14.58 20.72 -6.58
C ARG A 199 -15.60 19.73 -6.08
N LEU A 200 -16.35 20.09 -5.04
CA LEU A 200 -17.38 19.23 -4.46
C LEU A 200 -18.44 18.82 -5.51
N GLU A 201 -18.77 19.72 -6.43
CA GLU A 201 -19.65 19.42 -7.56
C GLU A 201 -19.06 18.42 -8.57
N ALA A 202 -17.73 18.37 -8.70
CA ALA A 202 -17.01 17.52 -9.64
C ALA A 202 -16.64 16.12 -9.08
N VAL A 203 -16.58 15.96 -7.77
CA VAL A 203 -16.20 14.68 -7.12
C VAL A 203 -17.20 13.56 -7.47
N ASP A 204 -16.68 12.39 -7.81
CA ASP A 204 -17.40 11.11 -7.81
C ASP A 204 -16.61 10.09 -6.97
N PRO A 205 -17.26 9.28 -6.12
CA PRO A 205 -16.58 8.25 -5.34
C PRO A 205 -15.87 7.20 -6.20
N PHE A 206 -14.56 7.00 -5.99
CA PHE A 206 -13.75 6.06 -6.77
C PHE A 206 -14.29 4.62 -6.76
N ILE A 207 -14.98 4.21 -5.68
CA ILE A 207 -15.57 2.88 -5.57
C ILE A 207 -16.50 2.53 -6.73
N HIS A 208 -17.16 3.53 -7.34
CA HIS A 208 -18.01 3.30 -8.51
C HIS A 208 -17.21 2.86 -9.74
N THR A 209 -16.07 3.50 -9.99
CA THR A 209 -15.16 3.16 -11.09
C THR A 209 -14.50 1.81 -10.81
N TRP A 210 -13.93 1.63 -9.63
CA TRP A 210 -13.17 0.43 -9.29
C TRP A 210 -14.01 -0.85 -9.35
N LEU A 211 -15.24 -0.84 -8.83
CA LEU A 211 -16.17 -1.97 -8.97
C LEU A 211 -16.73 -2.12 -10.39
N GLY A 212 -16.72 -1.05 -11.19
CA GLY A 212 -17.07 -1.12 -12.62
C GLY A 212 -16.07 -1.91 -13.45
N HIS A 213 -14.80 -1.94 -13.02
CA HIS A 213 -13.70 -2.60 -13.70
C HIS A 213 -13.25 -3.87 -12.96
N GLN A 214 -14.11 -4.89 -12.86
CA GLN A 214 -13.79 -6.13 -12.14
C GLN A 214 -12.79 -7.07 -12.83
N SER A 215 -12.44 -6.81 -14.08
CA SER A 215 -11.40 -7.54 -14.83
C SER A 215 -10.27 -6.58 -15.21
N ARG A 216 -9.07 -7.11 -15.44
CA ARG A 216 -7.87 -6.36 -15.85
C ARG A 216 -7.96 -5.88 -17.31
N ASP A 217 -8.83 -4.91 -17.54
CA ASP A 217 -9.07 -4.24 -18.82
C ASP A 217 -8.16 -3.00 -19.01
N ALA A 218 -8.48 -2.16 -19.99
CA ALA A 218 -7.70 -0.98 -20.33
C ALA A 218 -7.55 0.03 -19.18
N TYR A 219 -8.53 0.10 -18.27
CA TYR A 219 -8.48 0.99 -17.12
C TYR A 219 -7.29 0.66 -16.21
N TRP A 220 -7.13 -0.62 -15.86
CA TRP A 220 -6.03 -1.04 -15.00
C TRP A 220 -4.69 -1.14 -15.70
N ARG A 221 -4.67 -1.36 -17.03
CA ARG A 221 -3.42 -1.33 -17.82
C ARG A 221 -2.83 0.08 -17.85
N HIS A 222 -3.67 1.12 -17.88
CA HIS A 222 -3.21 2.50 -17.77
C HIS A 222 -2.51 2.74 -16.43
N GLY A 223 -1.26 3.21 -16.47
CA GLY A 223 -0.44 3.46 -15.29
C GLY A 223 0.17 2.21 -14.64
N SER A 224 -0.05 1.00 -15.18
CA SER A 224 0.68 -0.19 -14.73
C SER A 224 2.01 -0.28 -15.47
N VAL A 225 3.13 -0.10 -14.76
CA VAL A 225 4.47 -0.13 -15.35
C VAL A 225 4.87 -1.53 -15.84
N CYS A 226 4.22 -2.58 -15.32
CA CYS A 226 4.43 -3.95 -15.80
C CYS A 226 3.98 -4.20 -17.25
N GLU A 227 3.27 -3.25 -17.89
CA GLU A 227 2.94 -3.34 -19.31
C GLU A 227 4.15 -3.14 -20.23
N ASP A 228 5.10 -2.29 -19.82
CA ASP A 228 6.34 -2.01 -20.56
C ASP A 228 7.43 -1.46 -19.64
N TYR A 229 8.19 -2.36 -19.00
CA TYR A 229 9.33 -1.98 -18.17
C TYR A 229 10.42 -1.21 -18.95
N SER A 230 10.52 -1.42 -20.28
CA SER A 230 11.53 -0.77 -21.10
C SER A 230 11.25 0.74 -21.29
N ALA A 231 10.03 1.20 -21.02
CA ALA A 231 9.66 2.60 -21.08
C ALA A 231 10.39 3.45 -20.01
N VAL A 232 10.74 2.86 -18.88
CA VAL A 232 11.47 3.54 -17.80
C VAL A 232 12.92 3.77 -18.23
N LYS A 233 13.36 5.05 -18.21
CA LYS A 233 14.75 5.44 -18.54
C LYS A 233 15.54 5.97 -17.34
N ALA A 234 14.84 6.55 -16.36
CA ALA A 234 15.45 7.01 -15.13
C ALA A 234 15.97 5.81 -14.31
N ALA A 235 17.05 6.00 -13.57
CA ALA A 235 17.51 4.99 -12.63
C ALA A 235 16.48 4.79 -11.51
N VAL A 236 16.24 3.57 -11.05
CA VAL A 236 15.23 3.26 -10.03
C VAL A 236 15.85 2.64 -8.77
N LEU A 237 15.68 3.28 -7.62
CA LEU A 237 15.81 2.62 -6.33
C LEU A 237 14.41 2.26 -5.83
N THR A 238 14.08 0.97 -5.88
CA THR A 238 12.77 0.45 -5.44
C THR A 238 12.88 -0.09 -4.01
N VAL A 239 11.94 0.34 -3.16
CA VAL A 239 11.99 0.12 -1.72
C VAL A 239 10.64 -0.39 -1.22
N GLY A 240 10.64 -1.40 -0.38
CA GLY A 240 9.43 -1.98 0.20
C GLY A 240 9.68 -2.61 1.57
N GLY A 241 8.62 -3.15 2.15
CA GLY A 241 8.68 -3.85 3.43
C GLY A 241 7.94 -5.18 3.36
N TRP A 242 8.41 -6.21 4.06
CA TRP A 242 7.76 -7.53 4.04
C TRP A 242 6.37 -7.54 4.64
N HIS A 243 6.01 -6.55 5.47
CA HIS A 243 4.66 -6.42 6.00
C HIS A 243 3.81 -5.44 5.19
N ASP A 244 4.34 -4.90 4.09
CA ASP A 244 3.61 -4.05 3.15
C ASP A 244 2.94 -4.88 2.04
N PRO A 245 1.74 -4.53 1.53
CA PRO A 245 1.10 -5.25 0.44
C PRO A 245 1.83 -5.10 -0.92
N TYR A 246 2.63 -4.05 -1.11
CA TYR A 246 3.30 -3.76 -2.39
C TYR A 246 4.72 -4.34 -2.50
N ARG A 247 5.10 -5.21 -1.56
CA ARG A 247 6.44 -5.82 -1.47
C ARG A 247 6.89 -6.56 -2.72
N ASP A 248 5.96 -7.10 -3.50
CA ASP A 248 6.28 -7.86 -4.71
C ASP A 248 6.83 -6.97 -5.83
N THR A 249 6.46 -5.69 -5.84
CA THR A 249 6.94 -4.71 -6.84
C THR A 249 8.45 -4.60 -6.82
N VAL A 250 9.07 -4.63 -5.63
CA VAL A 250 10.54 -4.54 -5.52
C VAL A 250 11.19 -5.71 -6.26
N LEU A 251 10.67 -6.93 -6.05
CA LEU A 251 11.18 -8.13 -6.72
C LEU A 251 10.96 -8.09 -8.23
N ARG A 252 9.78 -7.65 -8.69
CA ARG A 252 9.48 -7.54 -10.13
C ARG A 252 10.31 -6.47 -10.84
N LEU A 253 10.50 -5.30 -10.22
CA LEU A 253 11.27 -4.22 -10.83
C LEU A 253 12.76 -4.56 -10.94
N VAL A 254 13.37 -5.19 -9.92
CA VAL A 254 14.78 -5.63 -10.04
C VAL A 254 14.95 -6.78 -11.04
N GLU A 255 13.90 -7.55 -11.30
CA GLU A 255 13.90 -8.63 -12.28
C GLU A 255 13.79 -8.14 -13.73
N HIS A 256 12.98 -7.10 -13.96
CA HIS A 256 12.50 -6.78 -15.30
C HIS A 256 12.92 -5.41 -15.84
N LEU A 257 13.40 -4.48 -15.01
CA LEU A 257 13.87 -3.18 -15.52
C LEU A 257 15.19 -3.31 -16.28
N ASP A 258 15.23 -2.75 -17.49
CA ASP A 258 16.47 -2.54 -18.25
C ASP A 258 17.26 -1.32 -17.72
N ALA A 259 16.56 -0.36 -17.12
CA ALA A 259 17.18 0.82 -16.51
C ALA A 259 18.01 0.43 -15.28
N PRO A 260 19.03 1.23 -14.90
CA PRO A 260 19.79 0.99 -13.68
C PRO A 260 18.87 0.88 -12.47
N VAL A 261 18.88 -0.26 -11.78
CA VAL A 261 17.95 -0.56 -10.68
C VAL A 261 18.68 -1.09 -9.44
N ARG A 262 18.19 -0.72 -8.25
CA ARG A 262 18.53 -1.36 -6.96
C ARG A 262 17.27 -1.62 -6.15
N GLY A 263 17.22 -2.75 -5.45
CA GLY A 263 16.11 -3.16 -4.59
C GLY A 263 16.48 -3.17 -3.11
N LEU A 264 15.54 -2.71 -2.28
CA LEU A 264 15.65 -2.75 -0.83
C LEU A 264 14.33 -3.21 -0.20
N ILE A 265 14.34 -4.34 0.52
CA ILE A 265 13.14 -4.83 1.22
C ILE A 265 13.47 -5.12 2.67
N GLY A 266 12.93 -4.31 3.58
CA GLY A 266 13.10 -4.50 5.02
C GLY A 266 11.94 -5.25 5.67
N PRO A 267 11.95 -5.39 7.00
CA PRO A 267 10.82 -5.99 7.72
C PRO A 267 9.58 -5.09 7.75
N TRP A 268 9.67 -3.85 7.28
CA TRP A 268 8.74 -2.76 7.58
C TRP A 268 7.29 -2.99 7.13
N SER A 269 6.41 -2.27 7.81
CA SER A 269 5.02 -1.97 7.42
C SER A 269 4.97 -0.86 6.36
N HIS A 270 3.79 -0.32 6.03
CA HIS A 270 3.62 0.73 5.02
C HIS A 270 4.18 2.09 5.51
N GLN A 271 5.50 2.26 5.43
CA GLN A 271 6.22 3.44 5.92
C GLN A 271 7.58 3.63 5.23
N TYR A 272 8.15 4.83 5.38
CA TYR A 272 9.55 5.03 5.01
C TYR A 272 10.47 4.30 6.01
N PRO A 273 11.57 3.68 5.55
CA PRO A 273 12.44 2.86 6.40
C PRO A 273 13.12 3.57 7.58
N ASP A 274 13.17 4.91 7.59
CA ASP A 274 13.75 5.73 8.65
C ASP A 274 12.76 6.18 9.74
N ARG A 275 11.45 5.88 9.59
CA ARG A 275 10.41 6.33 10.52
C ARG A 275 10.47 5.66 11.89
N GLY A 276 11.07 4.48 11.99
CA GLY A 276 11.18 3.75 13.25
C GLY A 276 9.86 3.23 13.81
N ARG A 277 8.80 3.10 13.00
CA ARG A 277 7.58 2.44 13.48
C ARG A 277 7.71 0.92 13.38
N PRO A 278 6.97 0.17 14.21
CA PRO A 278 6.88 -1.28 14.10
C PRO A 278 6.50 -1.79 12.69
N PRO A 279 7.06 -2.92 12.23
CA PRO A 279 8.26 -3.57 12.75
C PRO A 279 9.57 -2.96 12.23
N GLY A 280 10.53 -2.80 13.13
CA GLY A 280 11.93 -2.48 12.83
C GLY A 280 12.79 -3.71 12.51
N PRO A 281 14.12 -3.53 12.37
CA PRO A 281 14.85 -2.29 12.65
C PRO A 281 14.68 -1.22 11.56
N ALA A 282 14.70 0.04 11.97
CA ALA A 282 14.83 1.16 11.03
C ALA A 282 16.27 1.36 10.58
N ILE A 283 16.45 2.01 9.44
CA ILE A 283 17.76 2.25 8.82
C ILE A 283 17.97 3.74 8.50
N GLY A 284 19.22 4.12 8.26
CA GLY A 284 19.67 5.38 7.68
C GLY A 284 19.17 5.65 6.26
N PHE A 285 17.85 5.66 6.06
CA PHE A 285 17.25 5.70 4.72
C PHE A 285 17.54 7.00 3.98
N LEU A 286 17.54 8.15 4.67
CA LEU A 286 17.90 9.42 4.04
C LEU A 286 19.35 9.42 3.56
N GLN A 287 20.25 8.76 4.30
CA GLN A 287 21.65 8.60 3.89
C GLN A 287 21.79 7.66 2.69
N GLU A 288 21.04 6.57 2.67
CA GLU A 288 21.00 5.64 1.53
C GLU A 288 20.49 6.32 0.25
N THR A 289 19.40 7.08 0.34
CA THR A 289 18.88 7.83 -0.81
C THR A 289 19.81 8.98 -1.19
N LEU A 290 20.51 9.61 -0.25
CA LEU A 290 21.52 10.63 -0.57
C LEU A 290 22.66 10.07 -1.41
N ARG A 291 23.16 8.86 -1.10
CA ARG A 291 24.17 8.16 -1.93
C ARG A 291 23.65 7.94 -3.36
N TRP A 292 22.37 7.61 -3.49
CA TRP A 292 21.70 7.42 -4.78
C TRP A 292 21.57 8.73 -5.56
N TRP A 293 21.08 9.80 -4.92
CA TRP A 293 20.96 11.12 -5.52
C TRP A 293 22.30 11.70 -5.94
N ASP A 294 23.30 11.61 -5.06
CA ASP A 294 24.63 12.13 -5.33
C ASP A 294 25.28 11.42 -6.53
N HIS A 295 24.98 10.13 -6.74
CA HIS A 295 25.44 9.39 -7.90
C HIS A 295 24.78 9.89 -9.20
N TRP A 296 23.44 9.88 -9.27
CA TRP A 296 22.72 10.14 -10.53
C TRP A 296 22.54 11.62 -10.87
N LEU A 297 22.45 12.48 -9.85
CA LEU A 297 22.13 13.90 -10.02
C LEU A 297 23.36 14.81 -9.88
N LYS A 298 24.46 14.31 -9.31
CA LYS A 298 25.71 15.07 -9.10
C LYS A 298 26.97 14.36 -9.60
N ASP A 299 26.86 13.20 -10.25
CA ASP A 299 27.97 12.40 -10.78
C ASP A 299 29.05 12.07 -9.73
N LYS A 300 28.69 11.95 -8.45
CA LYS A 300 29.64 11.58 -7.39
C LYS A 300 29.82 10.06 -7.33
N ALA A 301 31.06 9.63 -7.08
CA ALA A 301 31.38 8.24 -6.81
C ALA A 301 31.00 7.85 -5.37
N THR A 302 29.76 7.38 -5.17
CA THR A 302 29.21 7.02 -3.84
C THR A 302 29.28 5.52 -3.53
N GLY A 303 29.68 4.70 -4.51
CA GLY A 303 29.68 3.23 -4.42
C GLY A 303 28.28 2.61 -4.39
N VAL A 304 27.19 3.37 -4.60
CA VAL A 304 25.82 2.84 -4.53
C VAL A 304 25.54 1.75 -5.56
N MET A 305 26.26 1.75 -6.69
CA MET A 305 26.18 0.71 -7.71
C MET A 305 27.07 -0.51 -7.41
N ASP A 306 27.93 -0.43 -6.40
CA ASP A 306 28.69 -1.59 -5.91
C ASP A 306 27.89 -2.39 -4.86
N ASP A 307 26.82 -1.81 -4.32
CA ASP A 307 25.89 -2.52 -3.43
C ASP A 307 25.17 -3.66 -4.21
N PRO A 308 24.82 -4.78 -3.54
CA PRO A 308 24.06 -5.87 -4.16
C PRO A 308 22.79 -5.38 -4.86
N LEU A 309 22.41 -6.02 -5.97
CA LEU A 309 21.23 -5.67 -6.75
C LEU A 309 19.97 -5.63 -5.88
N LEU A 310 19.78 -6.65 -5.04
CA LEU A 310 18.71 -6.74 -4.06
C LEU A 310 19.30 -6.87 -2.65
N ARG A 311 18.91 -5.98 -1.75
CA ARG A 311 19.18 -6.06 -0.31
C ARG A 311 17.88 -6.37 0.41
N ALA A 312 17.82 -7.49 1.11
CA ALA A 312 16.58 -8.00 1.70
C ALA A 312 16.79 -8.40 3.17
N TRP A 313 15.77 -8.17 3.99
CA TRP A 313 15.72 -8.72 5.34
C TRP A 313 15.25 -10.18 5.30
N ILE A 314 15.89 -11.06 6.05
CA ILE A 314 15.37 -12.40 6.33
C ILE A 314 14.95 -12.41 7.79
N SER A 315 13.64 -12.50 8.04
CA SER A 315 13.10 -12.64 9.38
C SER A 315 13.43 -14.02 9.94
N GLU A 316 13.85 -14.09 11.20
CA GLU A 316 13.85 -15.35 11.94
C GLU A 316 12.43 -15.65 12.45
N SER A 317 12.18 -16.92 12.78
CA SER A 317 10.95 -17.32 13.46
C SER A 317 10.75 -16.55 14.77
N HIS A 318 9.50 -16.19 15.03
CA HIS A 318 9.08 -15.42 16.18
C HIS A 318 7.66 -15.85 16.61
N PRO A 319 7.32 -15.72 17.91
CA PRO A 319 5.96 -15.99 18.37
C PRO A 319 4.96 -15.05 17.70
N PRO A 320 3.72 -15.51 17.45
CA PRO A 320 2.71 -14.67 16.82
C PRO A 320 2.27 -13.54 17.77
N ALA A 321 2.28 -12.31 17.25
CA ALA A 321 1.78 -11.11 17.88
C ALA A 321 1.24 -10.14 16.82
N THR A 322 0.41 -9.20 17.23
CA THR A 322 -0.20 -8.20 16.34
C THR A 322 0.69 -6.99 16.07
N VAL A 323 1.82 -6.89 16.76
CA VAL A 323 2.84 -5.84 16.59
C VAL A 323 4.18 -6.37 17.11
N TYR A 324 5.27 -5.94 16.48
CA TYR A 324 6.64 -6.22 16.91
C TYR A 324 7.45 -4.94 16.82
N ASP A 325 8.07 -4.49 17.91
CA ASP A 325 8.93 -3.29 17.85
C ASP A 325 10.08 -3.47 16.86
N GLU A 326 10.76 -4.62 16.96
CA GLU A 326 11.77 -5.08 16.01
C GLU A 326 11.54 -6.56 15.73
N LEU A 327 11.64 -6.95 14.46
CA LEU A 327 11.62 -8.36 14.08
C LEU A 327 13.04 -8.92 14.10
N PRO A 328 13.28 -10.09 14.72
CA PRO A 328 14.58 -10.74 14.66
C PRO A 328 14.86 -11.16 13.21
N GLY A 329 16.13 -11.04 12.80
CA GLY A 329 16.50 -11.31 11.42
C GLY A 329 17.86 -10.73 11.06
N ARG A 330 18.16 -10.73 9.76
CA ARG A 330 19.39 -10.15 9.23
C ARG A 330 19.21 -9.69 7.78
N TRP A 331 20.05 -8.74 7.38
CA TRP A 331 20.18 -8.36 5.98
C TRP A 331 20.97 -9.39 5.17
N VAL A 332 20.49 -9.66 3.96
CA VAL A 332 21.18 -10.44 2.93
C VAL A 332 21.24 -9.64 1.63
N GLY A 333 22.24 -9.91 0.81
CA GLY A 333 22.43 -9.28 -0.50
C GLY A 333 22.44 -10.33 -1.62
N GLU A 334 21.78 -10.03 -2.72
CA GLU A 334 21.82 -10.79 -3.96
C GLU A 334 22.36 -9.91 -5.09
N ASP A 335 23.43 -10.34 -5.74
CA ASP A 335 24.09 -9.60 -6.83
C ASP A 335 23.30 -9.66 -8.15
N SER A 336 22.35 -10.60 -8.26
CA SER A 336 21.43 -10.74 -9.38
C SER A 336 20.06 -11.19 -8.90
N TRP A 337 19.01 -10.84 -9.64
CA TRP A 337 17.66 -11.33 -9.41
C TRP A 337 17.03 -11.75 -10.74
N PRO A 338 16.48 -12.97 -10.86
CA PRO A 338 16.40 -14.01 -9.83
C PRO A 338 17.79 -14.50 -9.39
N SER A 339 17.95 -14.75 -8.09
CA SER A 339 19.25 -15.15 -7.54
C SER A 339 19.56 -16.63 -7.86
N PRO A 340 20.79 -16.97 -8.29
CA PRO A 340 21.21 -18.37 -8.44
C PRO A 340 21.27 -19.12 -7.09
N ALA A 341 21.25 -18.41 -5.96
CA ALA A 341 21.15 -19.02 -4.64
C ALA A 341 19.71 -19.43 -4.27
N VAL A 342 18.71 -19.02 -5.05
CA VAL A 342 17.30 -19.35 -4.80
C VAL A 342 16.84 -20.47 -5.73
N THR A 343 16.36 -21.56 -5.16
CA THR A 343 15.81 -22.71 -5.91
C THR A 343 14.39 -23.01 -5.44
N TYR A 344 13.46 -23.14 -6.39
CA TYR A 344 12.10 -23.57 -6.08
C TYR A 344 12.08 -25.05 -5.68
N THR A 345 11.78 -25.32 -4.41
CA THR A 345 11.73 -26.66 -3.84
C THR A 345 10.27 -27.08 -3.64
N PRO A 346 9.80 -28.18 -4.26
CA PRO A 346 8.43 -28.63 -4.15
C PRO A 346 8.18 -29.38 -2.82
N TYR A 347 7.12 -29.00 -2.12
CA TYR A 347 6.57 -29.68 -0.95
C TYR A 347 5.22 -30.29 -1.34
N ALA A 348 5.20 -31.62 -1.55
CA ALA A 348 3.98 -32.34 -1.90
C ALA A 348 2.97 -32.34 -0.74
N LEU A 349 1.68 -32.25 -1.06
CA LEU A 349 0.64 -32.28 -0.04
C LEU A 349 0.29 -33.73 0.32
N PRO A 350 0.41 -34.14 1.60
CA PRO A 350 0.10 -35.52 1.99
C PRO A 350 -1.40 -35.79 1.95
N GLY A 351 -1.78 -37.03 1.62
CA GLY A 351 -3.15 -37.52 1.72
C GLY A 351 -3.84 -37.76 0.37
N GLY A 352 -5.15 -37.97 0.43
CA GLY A 352 -6.00 -38.17 -0.74
C GLY A 352 -6.92 -36.97 -1.00
N PRO A 353 -8.00 -37.17 -1.77
CA PRO A 353 -8.97 -36.11 -1.99
C PRO A 353 -9.52 -35.53 -0.69
N VAL A 354 -9.53 -34.21 -0.54
CA VAL A 354 -10.06 -33.52 0.64
C VAL A 354 -10.87 -32.29 0.25
N ARG A 355 -12.02 -32.09 0.91
CA ARG A 355 -12.89 -30.94 0.71
C ARG A 355 -12.39 -29.75 1.53
N VAL A 356 -12.14 -28.63 0.85
CA VAL A 356 -11.93 -27.31 1.45
C VAL A 356 -13.25 -26.56 1.41
N ASP A 357 -13.78 -26.28 2.60
CA ASP A 357 -15.07 -25.60 2.77
C ASP A 357 -15.04 -24.82 4.09
N SER A 358 -14.64 -23.56 4.00
CA SER A 358 -14.40 -22.68 5.13
C SER A 358 -15.65 -21.87 5.47
N PRO A 359 -15.95 -21.65 6.76
CA PRO A 359 -17.05 -20.78 7.17
C PRO A 359 -16.78 -19.32 6.74
N GLN A 360 -17.84 -18.55 6.53
CA GLN A 360 -17.74 -17.18 5.98
C GLN A 360 -16.84 -16.23 6.79
N HIS A 361 -16.72 -16.41 8.11
CA HIS A 361 -15.88 -15.58 8.99
C HIS A 361 -14.40 -16.00 9.03
N THR A 362 -13.97 -16.95 8.19
CA THR A 362 -12.54 -17.26 8.00
C THR A 362 -11.85 -16.03 7.44
N GLY A 363 -10.70 -15.65 7.99
CA GLY A 363 -9.97 -14.43 7.64
C GLY A 363 -10.16 -13.25 8.60
N ILE A 364 -10.94 -13.39 9.68
CA ILE A 364 -11.11 -12.33 10.68
C ILE A 364 -9.78 -11.95 11.34
N ASP A 365 -8.87 -12.93 11.46
CA ASP A 365 -7.51 -12.80 11.99
C ASP A 365 -6.47 -12.60 10.88
N ALA A 366 -6.88 -12.07 9.72
CA ALA A 366 -5.97 -11.74 8.62
C ALA A 366 -5.08 -10.52 8.93
N GLY A 367 -5.33 -9.77 9.99
CA GLY A 367 -4.69 -8.46 10.24
C GLY A 367 -5.21 -7.37 9.28
N ARG A 368 -4.58 -6.20 9.31
CA ARG A 368 -4.82 -5.15 8.30
C ARG A 368 -4.13 -5.50 6.98
N PHE A 369 -4.70 -5.05 5.88
CA PHE A 369 -4.03 -5.13 4.59
C PHE A 369 -2.99 -4.00 4.43
N PHE A 370 -3.27 -2.78 4.93
CA PHE A 370 -2.23 -1.77 5.24
C PHE A 370 -1.87 -1.69 6.74
N PRO A 371 -0.80 -2.35 7.20
CA PRO A 371 -0.23 -2.04 8.49
C PRO A 371 0.55 -0.72 8.43
N PHE A 372 0.41 0.12 9.45
CA PHE A 372 1.11 1.39 9.64
C PHE A 372 2.00 1.40 10.90
N GLY A 373 2.10 0.24 11.57
CA GLY A 373 2.86 0.03 12.80
C GLY A 373 2.05 0.29 14.07
N ASN A 374 0.73 0.14 14.01
CA ASN A 374 -0.16 0.21 15.17
C ASN A 374 -0.21 -1.13 15.92
N ASP A 375 -0.82 -1.12 17.11
CA ASP A 375 -0.81 -2.25 18.06
C ASP A 375 -1.55 -3.49 17.55
N ALA A 376 -2.54 -3.31 16.66
CA ALA A 376 -3.39 -4.39 16.15
C ALA A 376 -3.23 -4.63 14.63
N ASP A 377 -2.15 -4.16 14.01
CA ASP A 377 -2.04 -4.18 12.55
C ASP A 377 -1.71 -5.55 11.96
N LEU A 378 -0.79 -6.30 12.58
CA LEU A 378 -0.32 -7.59 12.06
C LEU A 378 -1.25 -8.73 12.47
N PRO A 379 -1.26 -9.86 11.72
CA PRO A 379 -2.08 -11.02 12.04
C PRO A 379 -1.73 -11.58 13.43
N PRO A 380 -2.72 -11.87 14.28
CA PRO A 380 -2.47 -12.59 15.53
C PRO A 380 -2.16 -14.07 15.25
N GLU A 381 -2.09 -14.86 16.31
CA GLU A 381 -1.99 -16.32 16.27
C GLU A 381 -2.97 -16.95 15.28
N GLN A 382 -2.47 -17.86 14.44
CA GLN A 382 -3.23 -18.41 13.32
C GLN A 382 -3.94 -19.72 13.63
N ARG A 383 -3.79 -20.32 14.82
CA ARG A 383 -4.48 -21.56 15.21
C ARG A 383 -5.99 -21.55 15.01
N GLU A 384 -6.66 -20.43 15.27
CA GLU A 384 -8.11 -20.32 15.03
C GLU A 384 -8.46 -20.37 13.53
N GLU A 385 -7.69 -19.68 12.70
CA GLU A 385 -7.83 -19.71 11.24
C GLU A 385 -7.49 -21.09 10.68
N ASP A 386 -6.49 -21.76 11.25
CA ASP A 386 -6.09 -23.12 10.89
C ASP A 386 -7.22 -24.11 11.17
N GLY A 387 -7.97 -23.92 12.27
CA GLY A 387 -9.17 -24.71 12.59
C GLY A 387 -10.34 -24.51 11.62
N ARG A 388 -10.32 -23.45 10.79
CA ARG A 388 -11.31 -23.13 9.75
C ARG A 388 -10.79 -23.43 8.34
N SER A 389 -9.60 -24.03 8.24
CA SER A 389 -8.86 -24.29 7.00
C SER A 389 -8.49 -25.77 6.88
N VAL A 390 -8.20 -26.22 5.65
CA VAL A 390 -7.53 -27.51 5.45
C VAL A 390 -6.02 -27.29 5.49
N CYS A 391 -5.36 -27.90 6.48
CA CYS A 391 -3.93 -27.71 6.72
C CYS A 391 -3.10 -28.91 6.29
N PHE A 392 -2.01 -28.64 5.57
CA PHE A 392 -0.98 -29.61 5.18
C PHE A 392 0.33 -29.22 5.82
N ASP A 393 0.84 -30.09 6.69
CA ASP A 393 2.08 -29.85 7.42
C ASP A 393 3.21 -30.69 6.83
N SER A 394 4.38 -30.07 6.70
CA SER A 394 5.62 -30.84 6.53
C SER A 394 5.87 -31.74 7.76
N ALA A 395 6.74 -32.73 7.61
CA ALA A 395 7.43 -33.30 8.77
C ALA A 395 8.17 -32.18 9.54
N PRO A 396 8.45 -32.34 10.85
CA PRO A 396 9.34 -31.42 11.55
C PRO A 396 10.65 -31.29 10.76
N LEU A 397 11.07 -30.05 10.52
CA LEU A 397 12.24 -29.77 9.72
C LEU A 397 13.50 -30.33 10.39
N THR A 398 14.28 -31.13 9.68
CA THR A 398 15.57 -31.64 10.17
C THR A 398 16.68 -30.60 10.05
N ASP A 399 16.49 -29.60 9.19
CA ASP A 399 17.45 -28.52 8.94
C ASP A 399 16.70 -27.20 8.80
N ARG A 400 17.41 -26.10 9.02
CA ARG A 400 16.87 -24.75 8.79
C ARG A 400 16.55 -24.56 7.31
N VAL A 401 15.37 -24.01 7.01
CA VAL A 401 14.96 -23.64 5.65
C VAL A 401 14.77 -22.14 5.58
N GLU A 402 15.54 -21.46 4.74
CA GLU A 402 15.40 -20.04 4.46
C GLU A 402 14.70 -19.85 3.12
N VAL A 403 13.72 -18.95 3.06
CA VAL A 403 13.02 -18.59 1.82
C VAL A 403 13.22 -17.12 1.50
N LEU A 404 13.43 -16.81 0.22
CA LEU A 404 13.48 -15.44 -0.30
C LEU A 404 12.83 -15.41 -1.68
N GLY A 405 11.71 -14.72 -1.81
CA GLY A 405 10.97 -14.59 -3.06
C GLY A 405 9.49 -14.93 -2.90
N ARG A 406 8.82 -15.28 -4.00
CA ARG A 406 7.37 -15.50 -4.06
C ARG A 406 7.05 -17.00 -4.11
N PRO A 407 6.46 -17.59 -3.06
CA PRO A 407 6.00 -18.98 -3.09
C PRO A 407 4.95 -19.24 -4.16
N ARG A 408 4.84 -20.49 -4.63
CA ARG A 408 3.83 -20.90 -5.61
C ARG A 408 3.01 -22.06 -5.09
N VAL A 409 1.70 -22.02 -5.32
CA VAL A 409 0.80 -23.12 -4.97
C VAL A 409 0.28 -23.73 -6.26
N ARG A 410 0.47 -25.05 -6.40
CA ARG A 410 -0.05 -25.86 -7.51
C ARG A 410 -1.12 -26.79 -6.97
N LEU A 411 -2.35 -26.64 -7.42
CA LEU A 411 -3.47 -27.45 -6.97
C LEU A 411 -4.13 -28.16 -8.15
N ARG A 412 -4.38 -29.46 -7.99
CA ARG A 412 -5.36 -30.18 -8.78
C ARG A 412 -6.68 -30.17 -8.02
N LEU A 413 -7.69 -29.44 -8.52
CA LEU A 413 -8.93 -29.22 -7.78
C LEU A 413 -10.18 -29.45 -8.61
N ARG A 414 -11.27 -29.81 -7.94
CA ARG A 414 -12.63 -29.97 -8.47
C ARG A 414 -13.58 -29.05 -7.72
N CYS A 415 -14.31 -28.21 -8.44
CA CYS A 415 -15.42 -27.43 -7.88
C CYS A 415 -16.77 -28.00 -8.30
N ASP A 416 -17.74 -27.94 -7.39
CA ASP A 416 -19.13 -28.36 -7.65
C ASP A 416 -20.04 -27.16 -7.97
N ALA A 417 -19.48 -25.94 -7.96
CA ALA A 417 -20.13 -24.70 -8.32
C ALA A 417 -19.34 -23.95 -9.41
N PRO A 418 -19.98 -23.06 -10.17
CA PRO A 418 -19.34 -22.31 -11.26
C PRO A 418 -18.43 -21.17 -10.78
N ARG A 419 -18.54 -20.74 -9.52
CA ARG A 419 -17.70 -19.70 -8.94
C ARG A 419 -17.17 -20.16 -7.59
N GLY A 420 -16.02 -19.63 -7.23
CA GLY A 420 -15.28 -20.00 -6.04
C GLY A 420 -13.93 -19.31 -6.04
N GLN A 421 -13.26 -19.38 -4.89
CA GLN A 421 -11.96 -18.79 -4.71
C GLN A 421 -11.12 -19.68 -3.81
N VAL A 422 -9.81 -19.58 -3.96
CA VAL A 422 -8.83 -20.32 -3.16
C VAL A 422 -7.97 -19.30 -2.44
N ILE A 423 -7.86 -19.44 -1.13
CA ILE A 423 -6.91 -18.71 -0.32
C ILE A 423 -5.89 -19.69 0.22
N ALA A 424 -4.62 -19.32 0.16
CA ALA A 424 -3.51 -20.09 0.67
C ALA A 424 -2.70 -19.25 1.66
N ARG A 425 -2.48 -19.79 2.85
CA ARG A 425 -1.58 -19.25 3.86
C ARG A 425 -0.41 -20.20 4.05
N VAL A 426 0.80 -19.65 4.12
CA VAL A 426 1.98 -20.36 4.60
C VAL A 426 2.25 -19.90 6.03
N CYS A 427 2.25 -20.86 6.96
CA CYS A 427 2.50 -20.60 8.37
C CYS A 427 3.77 -21.33 8.85
N ASP A 428 4.49 -20.69 9.76
CA ASP A 428 5.57 -21.29 10.54
C ASP A 428 4.96 -21.86 11.83
N VAL A 429 4.94 -23.18 11.95
CA VAL A 429 4.36 -23.88 13.11
C VAL A 429 5.47 -24.34 14.03
N ALA A 430 5.54 -23.74 15.22
CA ALA A 430 6.55 -24.06 16.22
C ALA A 430 6.29 -25.42 16.91
N PRO A 431 7.29 -26.01 17.59
CA PRO A 431 7.13 -27.28 18.30
C PRO A 431 6.06 -27.28 19.40
N ASP A 432 5.70 -26.11 19.94
CA ASP A 432 4.61 -25.94 20.91
C ASP A 432 3.22 -25.82 20.27
N GLY A 433 3.16 -25.81 18.93
CA GLY A 433 1.94 -25.71 18.13
C GLY A 433 1.45 -24.28 17.86
N SER A 434 2.18 -23.23 18.26
CA SER A 434 1.91 -21.87 17.80
C SER A 434 2.09 -21.76 16.28
N SER A 435 1.22 -20.98 15.63
CA SER A 435 1.16 -20.83 14.17
C SER A 435 1.29 -19.35 13.81
N THR A 436 2.44 -18.98 13.25
CA THR A 436 2.73 -17.61 12.82
C THR A 436 2.54 -17.50 11.30
N LEU A 437 1.78 -16.51 10.84
CA LEU A 437 1.63 -16.28 9.40
C LEU A 437 2.95 -15.80 8.80
N VAL A 438 3.44 -16.48 7.75
CA VAL A 438 4.64 -16.07 7.01
C VAL A 438 4.27 -15.31 5.75
N THR A 439 3.38 -15.87 4.93
CA THR A 439 2.84 -15.19 3.75
C THR A 439 1.51 -15.79 3.33
N ARG A 440 0.83 -15.14 2.39
CA ARG A 440 -0.45 -15.58 1.85
C ARG A 440 -0.64 -15.16 0.40
N GLY A 441 -1.63 -15.75 -0.25
CA GLY A 441 -2.07 -15.44 -1.60
C GLY A 441 -3.51 -15.90 -1.81
N ALA A 442 -4.13 -15.36 -2.85
CA ALA A 442 -5.48 -15.75 -3.23
C ALA A 442 -5.60 -15.91 -4.75
N LEU A 443 -6.57 -16.68 -5.18
CA LEU A 443 -6.98 -16.80 -6.57
C LEU A 443 -8.50 -16.88 -6.65
N ASN A 444 -9.11 -15.93 -7.34
CA ASN A 444 -10.45 -16.08 -7.86
C ASN A 444 -10.44 -17.13 -8.98
N LEU A 445 -11.21 -18.21 -8.85
CA LEU A 445 -11.20 -19.29 -9.83
C LEU A 445 -11.72 -18.84 -11.20
N LEU A 446 -12.47 -17.74 -11.28
CA LEU A 446 -12.88 -17.15 -12.56
C LEU A 446 -11.69 -16.54 -13.31
N ALA A 447 -10.65 -16.10 -12.60
CA ALA A 447 -9.45 -15.48 -13.15
C ALA A 447 -8.28 -16.48 -13.36
N ARG A 448 -8.55 -17.80 -13.26
CA ARG A 448 -7.52 -18.86 -13.38
C ARG A 448 -6.83 -18.94 -14.73
N HIS A 449 -7.43 -18.37 -15.78
CA HIS A 449 -6.86 -18.32 -17.14
C HIS A 449 -6.35 -16.94 -17.53
N GLY A 450 -6.12 -16.06 -16.54
CA GLY A 450 -5.74 -14.66 -16.74
C GLY A 450 -6.73 -13.72 -16.07
N ARG A 451 -6.29 -12.49 -15.78
CA ARG A 451 -7.09 -11.47 -15.08
C ARG A 451 -7.91 -10.62 -16.04
N ASP A 452 -7.68 -10.75 -17.35
CA ASP A 452 -8.36 -10.01 -18.42
C ASP A 452 -9.79 -10.52 -18.70
N ARG A 453 -10.17 -11.66 -18.12
CA ARG A 453 -11.47 -12.31 -18.36
C ARG A 453 -11.91 -13.12 -17.15
N ALA A 454 -13.22 -13.35 -17.04
CA ALA A 454 -13.81 -14.26 -16.08
C ALA A 454 -14.36 -15.50 -16.81
N VAL A 455 -13.89 -16.70 -16.42
CA VAL A 455 -14.36 -17.97 -16.98
C VAL A 455 -14.96 -18.81 -15.87
N GLU A 456 -16.25 -19.11 -15.95
CA GLU A 456 -16.91 -19.96 -14.95
C GLU A 456 -16.28 -21.36 -14.91
N TRP A 457 -16.25 -21.95 -13.71
CA TRP A 457 -15.86 -23.33 -13.54
C TRP A 457 -16.96 -24.25 -14.07
N THR A 458 -16.61 -25.37 -14.69
CA THR A 458 -17.61 -26.38 -15.08
C THR A 458 -17.85 -27.32 -13.90
N PRO A 459 -19.04 -27.32 -13.25
CA PRO A 459 -19.28 -28.12 -12.06
C PRO A 459 -18.93 -29.60 -12.24
N GLY A 460 -18.21 -30.17 -11.28
CA GLY A 460 -17.74 -31.56 -11.28
C GLY A 460 -16.48 -31.82 -12.11
N HIS A 461 -15.97 -30.85 -12.87
CA HIS A 461 -14.68 -30.98 -13.56
C HIS A 461 -13.50 -30.72 -12.61
N THR A 462 -12.43 -31.47 -12.84
CA THR A 462 -11.12 -31.27 -12.19
C THR A 462 -10.20 -30.53 -13.15
N GLU A 463 -9.53 -29.49 -12.67
CA GLU A 463 -8.48 -28.77 -13.41
C GLU A 463 -7.24 -28.55 -12.52
N ASP A 464 -6.09 -28.40 -13.16
CA ASP A 464 -4.84 -28.00 -12.49
C ASP A 464 -4.72 -26.47 -12.55
N ILE A 465 -4.46 -25.84 -11.40
CA ILE A 465 -4.24 -24.40 -11.29
C ILE A 465 -2.90 -24.11 -10.63
N THR A 466 -2.34 -22.92 -10.92
CA THR A 466 -1.13 -22.43 -10.26
C THR A 466 -1.28 -20.93 -10.00
N PHE A 467 -0.90 -20.49 -8.81
CA PHE A 467 -0.86 -19.08 -8.46
C PHE A 467 0.26 -18.81 -7.46
N GLU A 468 0.72 -17.56 -7.42
CA GLU A 468 1.81 -17.12 -6.55
C GLU A 468 1.23 -16.52 -5.26
N LEU A 469 1.97 -16.66 -4.17
CA LEU A 469 1.73 -15.96 -2.91
C LEU A 469 2.60 -14.70 -2.85
N ASN A 470 2.28 -13.79 -1.94
CA ASN A 470 3.09 -12.60 -1.70
C ASN A 470 4.53 -13.00 -1.32
N GLY A 471 5.48 -12.20 -1.75
CA GLY A 471 6.91 -12.37 -1.49
C GLY A 471 7.22 -12.32 -0.01
N ILE A 472 8.28 -13.02 0.39
CA ILE A 472 8.74 -13.00 1.79
C ILE A 472 10.22 -13.36 1.89
N GLY A 473 10.89 -12.78 2.89
CA GLY A 473 12.17 -13.23 3.42
C GLY A 473 11.97 -13.80 4.82
N HIS A 474 12.04 -15.13 4.99
CA HIS A 474 11.79 -15.80 6.28
C HIS A 474 12.64 -17.05 6.47
N ALA A 475 12.98 -17.37 7.72
CA ALA A 475 13.70 -18.58 8.08
C ALA A 475 12.87 -19.48 9.01
N PHE A 476 12.57 -20.69 8.53
CA PHE A 476 11.97 -21.77 9.31
C PHE A 476 13.05 -22.55 10.08
N PRO A 477 13.00 -22.62 11.42
CA PRO A 477 14.01 -23.30 12.22
C PRO A 477 13.90 -24.83 12.17
N HIS A 478 14.97 -25.50 12.62
CA HIS A 478 14.92 -26.93 12.94
C HIS A 478 13.77 -27.23 13.93
N GLY A 479 13.04 -28.31 13.69
CA GLY A 479 11.95 -28.79 14.53
C GLY A 479 10.60 -28.12 14.28
N HIS A 480 10.57 -26.96 13.60
CA HIS A 480 9.34 -26.33 13.15
C HIS A 480 8.73 -27.09 11.96
N ARG A 481 7.50 -26.74 11.59
CA ARG A 481 6.83 -27.26 10.38
C ARG A 481 6.44 -26.11 9.47
N ILE A 482 6.53 -26.35 8.17
CA ILE A 482 5.93 -25.48 7.17
C ILE A 482 4.50 -25.97 6.96
N ARG A 483 3.52 -25.11 7.20
CA ARG A 483 2.10 -25.39 6.98
C ARG A 483 1.60 -24.64 5.75
N LEU A 484 0.94 -25.36 4.84
CA LEU A 484 0.03 -24.78 3.86
C LEU A 484 -1.40 -24.91 4.39
N ALA A 485 -2.07 -23.80 4.67
CA ALA A 485 -3.49 -23.78 5.02
C ALA A 485 -4.31 -23.24 3.84
N LEU A 486 -5.31 -24.02 3.42
CA LEU A 486 -6.22 -23.67 2.32
C LEU A 486 -7.62 -23.34 2.84
N SER A 487 -8.21 -22.28 2.29
CA SER A 487 -9.56 -21.81 2.64
C SER A 487 -10.37 -21.45 1.38
N SER A 488 -11.70 -21.57 1.45
CA SER A 488 -12.63 -21.13 0.39
C SER A 488 -13.28 -19.76 0.66
N ALA A 489 -13.09 -19.21 1.87
CA ALA A 489 -13.55 -17.89 2.30
C ALA A 489 -12.42 -17.17 3.05
N TYR A 490 -12.39 -15.85 2.96
CA TYR A 490 -11.37 -15.02 3.63
C TYR A 490 -11.87 -13.60 3.93
N TRP A 491 -12.98 -13.51 4.64
CA TRP A 491 -13.59 -12.26 5.10
C TRP A 491 -12.87 -11.71 6.34
N PRO A 492 -12.61 -10.40 6.46
CA PRO A 492 -13.09 -9.31 5.59
C PRO A 492 -12.08 -8.89 4.53
N TRP A 493 -11.07 -9.68 4.21
CA TRP A 493 -10.11 -9.31 3.17
C TRP A 493 -10.69 -9.44 1.76
N ILE A 494 -11.46 -10.50 1.50
CA ILE A 494 -11.97 -10.82 0.16
C ILE A 494 -13.50 -10.92 0.19
N TRP A 495 -14.16 -10.32 -0.81
CA TRP A 495 -15.61 -10.38 -0.93
C TRP A 495 -16.09 -11.82 -1.18
N PRO A 496 -17.12 -12.33 -0.48
CA PRO A 496 -17.64 -13.67 -0.72
C PRO A 496 -18.39 -13.75 -2.04
N HIS A 497 -18.22 -14.85 -2.76
CA HIS A 497 -19.06 -15.16 -3.93
C HIS A 497 -20.51 -15.46 -3.52
N PRO A 498 -21.49 -15.22 -4.43
CA PRO A 498 -22.91 -15.24 -4.07
C PRO A 498 -23.52 -16.63 -3.85
N GLN A 499 -22.79 -17.71 -4.11
CA GLN A 499 -23.29 -19.05 -3.83
C GLN A 499 -23.45 -19.27 -2.32
N PRO A 500 -24.50 -20.00 -1.87
CA PRO A 500 -24.68 -20.34 -0.46
C PRO A 500 -23.43 -20.98 0.17
N GLU A 501 -23.26 -20.82 1.49
CA GLU A 501 -22.22 -21.53 2.25
C GLU A 501 -22.30 -23.05 1.97
N HIS A 502 -21.15 -23.72 1.86
CA HIS A 502 -20.98 -25.10 1.40
C HIS A 502 -21.04 -25.35 -0.12
N ALA A 503 -21.65 -24.47 -0.90
CA ALA A 503 -21.62 -24.56 -2.36
C ALA A 503 -20.34 -23.94 -2.97
N SER A 504 -19.68 -23.00 -2.28
CA SER A 504 -18.47 -22.29 -2.74
C SER A 504 -17.15 -23.02 -2.47
N GLY A 505 -17.17 -24.12 -1.72
CA GLY A 505 -16.00 -24.96 -1.46
C GLY A 505 -15.50 -25.74 -2.67
N PHE A 506 -14.33 -26.36 -2.54
CA PHE A 506 -13.69 -27.15 -3.60
C PHE A 506 -13.00 -28.40 -3.02
N THR A 507 -12.89 -29.44 -3.83
CA THR A 507 -12.14 -30.66 -3.46
C THR A 507 -10.76 -30.58 -4.08
N ILE A 508 -9.69 -30.80 -3.32
CA ILE A 508 -8.34 -30.91 -3.86
C ILE A 508 -7.90 -32.36 -3.91
N GLU A 509 -7.19 -32.73 -4.96
CA GLU A 509 -6.45 -33.98 -5.07
C GLU A 509 -5.06 -33.73 -4.45
N ALA A 510 -4.94 -33.95 -3.14
CA ALA A 510 -3.75 -33.56 -2.37
C ALA A 510 -2.46 -34.20 -2.93
N ALA A 511 -2.51 -35.49 -3.27
CA ALA A 511 -1.36 -36.22 -3.82
C ALA A 511 -0.82 -35.65 -5.15
N ASP A 512 -1.66 -34.93 -5.91
CA ASP A 512 -1.29 -34.29 -7.18
C ASP A 512 -1.03 -32.78 -7.04
N SER A 513 -0.99 -32.28 -5.79
CA SER A 513 -0.86 -30.87 -5.45
C SER A 513 0.43 -30.61 -4.66
N ALA A 514 0.94 -29.38 -4.69
CA ALA A 514 2.17 -29.00 -4.01
C ALA A 514 2.29 -27.51 -3.70
N LEU A 515 3.12 -27.19 -2.71
CA LEU A 515 3.64 -25.85 -2.42
C LEU A 515 5.10 -25.79 -2.89
N ASP A 516 5.43 -24.91 -3.83
CA ASP A 516 6.82 -24.67 -4.24
C ASP A 516 7.37 -23.44 -3.49
N LEU A 517 8.38 -23.65 -2.65
CA LEU A 517 9.03 -22.58 -1.88
C LEU A 517 10.32 -22.11 -2.56
N PRO A 518 10.58 -20.79 -2.62
CA PRO A 518 11.82 -20.24 -3.14
C PRO A 518 12.92 -20.35 -2.07
N VAL A 519 13.47 -21.56 -1.91
CA VAL A 519 14.46 -21.87 -0.88
C VAL A 519 15.80 -21.23 -1.25
N ARG A 520 16.31 -20.42 -0.33
CA ARG A 520 17.57 -19.69 -0.46
C ARG A 520 18.71 -20.47 0.20
N ALA A 521 19.72 -20.83 -0.58
CA ALA A 521 20.97 -21.36 -0.06
C ALA A 521 21.78 -20.24 0.63
N PRO A 522 22.61 -20.57 1.63
CA PRO A 522 23.58 -19.61 2.16
C PRO A 522 24.49 -19.11 1.03
N SER A 523 24.58 -17.79 0.84
CA SER A 523 25.50 -17.22 -0.13
C SER A 523 26.93 -17.21 0.46
N PRO A 524 27.94 -17.77 -0.24
CA PRO A 524 29.32 -17.75 0.22
C PRO A 524 29.98 -16.36 0.15
N SER A 525 29.35 -15.37 -0.50
CA SER A 525 29.87 -14.00 -0.68
C SER A 525 29.29 -12.97 0.29
N ALA A 526 28.64 -13.40 1.39
CA ALA A 526 27.91 -12.53 2.30
C ALA A 526 28.80 -11.48 3.00
N ILE A 527 29.09 -10.38 2.32
CA ILE A 527 29.57 -9.15 2.93
C ILE A 527 28.46 -8.71 3.89
N PRO A 528 28.76 -8.58 5.19
CA PRO A 528 27.78 -8.09 6.14
C PRO A 528 27.25 -6.71 5.69
N LEU A 529 25.95 -6.62 5.48
CA LEU A 529 25.29 -5.37 5.13
C LEU A 529 24.99 -4.60 6.41
N TYR A 530 25.49 -3.37 6.47
CA TYR A 530 25.25 -2.45 7.57
C TYR A 530 24.63 -1.17 7.04
N PHE A 531 23.64 -0.67 7.76
CA PHE A 531 23.04 0.63 7.51
C PHE A 531 23.39 1.55 8.67
N GLU A 532 23.53 2.84 8.38
CA GLU A 532 23.68 3.86 9.42
C GLU A 532 22.41 3.95 10.28
N GLU A 533 22.52 4.59 11.45
CA GLU A 533 21.34 4.93 12.25
C GLU A 533 20.45 5.93 11.47
N PRO A 534 19.11 5.78 11.49
CA PRO A 534 18.20 6.76 10.91
C PRO A 534 18.46 8.18 11.43
N GLU A 535 18.60 9.14 10.52
CA GLU A 535 18.62 10.57 10.85
C GLU A 535 17.55 11.36 10.10
N GLN A 536 17.07 12.44 10.72
CA GLN A 536 16.06 13.34 10.16
C GLN A 536 16.32 14.80 10.59
N ALA A 537 15.75 15.77 9.87
CA ALA A 537 15.71 17.15 10.32
C ALA A 537 14.77 17.31 11.54
N PRO A 538 14.84 18.44 12.27
CA PRO A 538 13.99 18.68 13.44
C PRO A 538 12.49 18.54 13.12
N PRO A 539 11.70 17.90 14.00
CA PRO A 539 10.27 17.72 13.78
C PRO A 539 9.52 19.06 13.82
N LEU A 540 8.42 19.15 13.07
CA LEU A 540 7.47 20.25 13.19
C LEU A 540 6.83 20.21 14.58
N PRO A 541 6.79 21.33 15.34
CA PRO A 541 6.23 21.35 16.69
C PRO A 541 4.70 21.34 16.68
N VAL A 542 4.10 20.23 16.25
CA VAL A 542 2.65 20.00 16.28
C VAL A 542 2.20 19.65 17.70
N ILE A 543 1.14 20.30 18.16
CA ILE A 543 0.52 20.01 19.46
C ILE A 543 -0.63 19.02 19.25
N PHE A 544 -0.70 18.01 20.10
CA PHE A 544 -1.78 17.04 20.14
C PHE A 544 -2.56 17.27 21.43
N PRO A 545 -3.67 18.03 21.42
CA PRO A 545 -4.55 18.13 22.58
C PRO A 545 -4.98 16.72 22.97
N GLY A 546 -4.95 16.40 24.27
CA GLY A 546 -5.29 15.06 24.75
C GLY A 546 -6.60 14.57 24.15
N ALA A 547 -6.55 13.45 23.44
CA ALA A 547 -7.72 12.83 22.86
C ALA A 547 -8.62 12.22 23.96
N PRO A 548 -9.93 12.06 23.73
CA PRO A 548 -10.73 11.13 24.53
C PRO A 548 -10.10 9.73 24.52
N GLU A 549 -10.51 8.86 25.46
CA GLU A 549 -10.01 7.48 25.49
C GLU A 549 -10.11 6.85 24.09
N PRO A 550 -8.99 6.35 23.55
CA PRO A 550 -8.97 5.82 22.20
C PRO A 550 -9.88 4.59 22.08
N ARG A 551 -10.61 4.47 20.97
CA ARG A 551 -11.33 3.23 20.64
C ARG A 551 -10.32 2.08 20.44
N PRO A 552 -10.74 0.82 20.63
CA PRO A 552 -9.93 -0.32 20.19
C PRO A 552 -9.62 -0.22 18.69
N GLU A 553 -8.37 -0.49 18.29
CA GLU A 553 -7.95 -0.43 16.87
C GLU A 553 -8.64 -1.47 16.01
N ARG A 554 -8.87 -2.64 16.59
CA ARG A 554 -9.61 -3.74 15.99
C ARG A 554 -10.44 -4.39 17.08
N LEU A 555 -11.75 -4.42 16.88
CA LEU A 555 -12.69 -5.07 17.78
C LEU A 555 -13.53 -6.09 17.00
N VAL A 556 -13.41 -7.35 17.37
CA VAL A 556 -14.24 -8.43 16.83
C VAL A 556 -15.40 -8.70 17.78
N THR A 557 -16.62 -8.63 17.24
CA THR A 557 -17.85 -8.97 17.97
C THR A 557 -18.56 -10.11 17.25
N ARG A 558 -19.01 -11.11 18.01
CA ARG A 558 -19.84 -12.21 17.51
C ARG A 558 -21.15 -12.28 18.28
N ASP A 559 -22.26 -12.11 17.57
CA ASP A 559 -23.57 -12.47 18.10
C ASP A 559 -23.83 -13.96 17.84
N VAL A 560 -23.84 -14.74 18.92
CA VAL A 560 -24.01 -16.19 18.86
C VAL A 560 -25.44 -16.59 18.48
N ALA A 561 -26.44 -15.76 18.79
CA ALA A 561 -27.84 -16.07 18.53
C ALA A 561 -28.20 -15.88 17.05
N THR A 562 -27.68 -14.82 16.43
CA THR A 562 -27.91 -14.53 15.01
C THR A 562 -26.84 -15.14 14.10
N GLY A 563 -25.66 -15.46 14.64
CA GLY A 563 -24.51 -15.91 13.85
C GLY A 563 -23.76 -14.75 13.16
N ALA A 564 -24.07 -13.50 13.51
CA ALA A 564 -23.44 -12.31 12.95
C ALA A 564 -22.04 -12.07 13.54
N TRP A 565 -21.10 -11.76 12.66
CA TRP A 565 -19.75 -11.33 12.96
C TRP A 565 -19.57 -9.89 12.52
N GLN A 566 -18.91 -9.09 13.37
CA GLN A 566 -18.55 -7.72 13.08
C GLN A 566 -17.08 -7.49 13.44
N LEU A 567 -16.35 -6.82 12.54
CA LEU A 567 -15.05 -6.22 12.82
C LEU A 567 -15.19 -4.70 12.74
N ASP A 568 -14.91 -4.01 13.82
CA ASP A 568 -14.71 -2.56 13.82
C ASP A 568 -13.22 -2.26 13.79
N VAL A 569 -12.81 -1.32 12.93
CA VAL A 569 -11.42 -0.93 12.72
C VAL A 569 -11.30 0.58 12.85
N ASP A 570 -10.50 1.04 13.82
CA ASP A 570 -10.11 2.44 13.97
C ASP A 570 -8.73 2.63 13.31
N PRO A 571 -8.61 3.32 12.17
CA PRO A 571 -7.35 3.47 11.44
C PRO A 571 -6.30 4.34 12.15
N ARG A 572 -6.57 4.80 13.38
CA ARG A 572 -5.68 5.66 14.17
C ARG A 572 -5.36 6.99 13.50
N HIS A 573 -6.25 7.45 12.63
CA HIS A 573 -6.25 8.82 12.13
C HIS A 573 -6.75 9.80 13.21
N GLY A 574 -7.63 9.32 14.09
CA GLY A 574 -8.34 10.06 15.12
C GLY A 574 -7.52 11.07 15.92
N GLY A 575 -8.11 12.24 16.16
CA GLY A 575 -7.61 13.25 17.09
C GLY A 575 -7.36 14.62 16.46
N THR A 576 -7.02 15.58 17.32
CA THR A 576 -6.75 16.96 16.92
C THR A 576 -5.24 17.21 16.88
N ARG A 577 -4.82 17.96 15.86
CA ARG A 577 -3.46 18.43 15.63
C ARG A 577 -3.51 19.95 15.49
N ILE A 578 -2.69 20.66 16.25
CA ILE A 578 -2.55 22.11 16.16
C ILE A 578 -1.16 22.41 15.62
N TYR A 579 -1.12 22.99 14.42
CA TYR A 579 0.11 23.29 13.70
C TYR A 579 0.68 24.65 14.13
N PRO A 580 2.00 24.87 13.96
CA PRO A 580 2.66 26.12 14.38
C PRO A 580 2.16 27.37 13.65
N ASP A 581 1.54 27.20 12.49
CA ASP A 581 0.96 28.27 11.68
C ASP A 581 -0.50 28.60 12.07
N GLY A 582 -1.02 27.98 13.15
CA GLY A 582 -2.36 28.21 13.66
C GLY A 582 -3.46 27.35 13.03
N LEU A 583 -3.15 26.41 12.14
CA LEU A 583 -4.13 25.45 11.66
C LEU A 583 -4.48 24.45 12.78
N GLU A 584 -5.77 24.30 13.07
CA GLU A 584 -6.30 23.19 13.84
C GLU A 584 -6.91 22.17 12.88
N PHE A 585 -6.47 20.92 12.96
CA PHE A 585 -6.93 19.82 12.13
C PHE A 585 -7.42 18.69 13.02
N THR A 586 -8.71 18.38 12.93
CA THR A 586 -9.31 17.23 13.62
C THR A 586 -9.75 16.24 12.56
N GLU A 587 -9.44 14.97 12.78
CA GLU A 587 -10.00 13.89 11.98
C GLU A 587 -10.46 12.75 12.87
N ASP A 588 -11.47 12.00 12.42
CA ASP A 588 -11.94 10.76 13.03
C ASP A 588 -12.45 9.82 11.94
N ALA A 589 -12.19 8.52 12.09
CA ALA A 589 -12.64 7.52 11.14
C ALA A 589 -12.99 6.20 11.83
N LEU A 590 -13.98 5.50 11.28
CA LEU A 590 -14.37 4.17 11.73
C LEU A 590 -14.81 3.32 10.53
N GLU A 591 -14.15 2.18 10.38
CA GLU A 591 -14.52 1.15 9.41
C GLU A 591 -15.23 0.01 10.14
N THR A 592 -16.28 -0.53 9.53
CA THR A 592 -17.06 -1.65 10.06
C THR A 592 -17.26 -2.67 8.94
N TYR A 593 -16.93 -3.93 9.21
CA TYR A 593 -17.15 -5.07 8.32
C TYR A 593 -18.10 -6.05 9.00
N ARG A 594 -19.12 -6.53 8.30
CA ARG A 594 -20.12 -7.46 8.86
C ARG A 594 -20.40 -8.62 7.92
N ILE A 595 -20.65 -9.79 8.50
CA ILE A 595 -21.13 -10.97 7.79
C ILE A 595 -21.87 -11.89 8.75
N GLU A 596 -22.92 -12.55 8.28
CA GLU A 596 -23.65 -13.61 8.97
C GLU A 596 -23.12 -14.99 8.55
N SER A 597 -22.96 -15.88 9.52
CA SER A 597 -22.56 -17.27 9.25
C SER A 597 -23.62 -17.94 8.39
N GLY A 598 -23.24 -18.62 7.31
CA GLY A 598 -24.20 -19.24 6.38
C GLY A 598 -24.66 -18.37 5.21
N ASP A 599 -24.55 -17.04 5.32
CA ASP A 599 -25.07 -16.12 4.31
C ASP A 599 -23.96 -15.22 3.73
N PRO A 600 -23.33 -15.59 2.61
CA PRO A 600 -22.33 -14.75 1.96
C PRO A 600 -22.90 -13.43 1.40
N LEU A 601 -24.22 -13.30 1.22
CA LEU A 601 -24.86 -12.07 0.74
C LEU A 601 -25.11 -11.06 1.86
N SER A 602 -24.94 -11.46 3.11
CA SER A 602 -24.99 -10.54 4.26
C SER A 602 -23.72 -9.69 4.43
N ALA A 603 -22.67 -9.99 3.65
CA ALA A 603 -21.42 -9.25 3.63
C ALA A 603 -21.65 -7.75 3.40
N ALA A 604 -21.16 -6.93 4.31
CA ALA A 604 -21.30 -5.48 4.26
C ALA A 604 -20.07 -4.76 4.80
N THR A 605 -19.71 -3.66 4.16
CA THR A 605 -18.72 -2.71 4.68
C THR A 605 -19.37 -1.35 4.94
N ARG A 606 -18.84 -0.62 5.91
CA ARG A 606 -19.17 0.78 6.18
C ARG A 606 -17.92 1.53 6.58
N SER A 607 -17.77 2.76 6.12
CA SER A 607 -16.74 3.70 6.55
C SER A 607 -17.40 5.03 6.88
N LEU A 608 -17.06 5.56 8.05
CA LEU A 608 -17.48 6.87 8.53
C LEU A 608 -16.24 7.74 8.70
N TRP A 609 -16.30 8.97 8.19
CA TRP A 609 -15.24 9.96 8.36
C TRP A 609 -15.80 11.29 8.84
N HIS A 610 -15.07 11.92 9.75
CA HIS A 610 -15.24 13.32 10.12
C HIS A 610 -13.89 14.01 9.97
N VAL A 611 -13.83 15.13 9.25
CA VAL A 611 -12.66 15.99 9.18
C VAL A 611 -13.09 17.42 9.47
N ARG A 612 -12.34 18.13 10.30
CA ARG A 612 -12.55 19.55 10.59
C ARG A 612 -11.24 20.32 10.47
N LEU A 613 -11.26 21.42 9.73
CA LEU A 613 -10.14 22.36 9.62
C LEU A 613 -10.56 23.71 10.17
N ARG A 614 -9.72 24.31 11.02
CA ARG A 614 -9.99 25.61 11.62
C ARG A 614 -8.76 26.50 11.63
N ARG A 615 -8.98 27.79 11.43
CA ARG A 615 -8.03 28.86 11.74
C ARG A 615 -8.76 29.91 12.56
N PRO A 616 -8.71 29.82 13.90
CA PRO A 616 -9.44 30.71 14.79
C PRO A 616 -9.19 32.20 14.51
N ASP A 617 -7.94 32.57 14.21
CA ASP A 617 -7.54 33.95 13.91
C ASP A 617 -8.19 34.52 12.64
N LEU A 618 -8.65 33.65 11.73
CA LEU A 618 -9.35 34.03 10.49
C LEU A 618 -10.86 33.85 10.59
N GLY A 619 -11.38 33.30 11.69
CA GLY A 619 -12.78 32.88 11.78
C GLY A 619 -13.15 31.79 10.76
N TRP A 620 -12.17 31.04 10.25
CA TRP A 620 -12.39 29.96 9.28
C TRP A 620 -12.58 28.63 10.01
N ASP A 621 -13.70 27.97 9.75
CA ASP A 621 -14.11 26.73 10.40
C ASP A 621 -14.95 25.91 9.42
N VAL A 622 -14.42 24.77 9.00
CA VAL A 622 -15.04 23.91 7.98
C VAL A 622 -14.99 22.46 8.44
N SER A 623 -16.05 21.71 8.18
CA SER A 623 -16.05 20.26 8.38
C SER A 623 -16.56 19.50 7.16
N VAL A 624 -16.10 18.27 7.04
CA VAL A 624 -16.48 17.30 6.02
C VAL A 624 -16.83 16.01 6.74
N ASP A 625 -18.07 15.58 6.58
CA ASP A 625 -18.59 14.34 7.12
C ASP A 625 -18.93 13.43 5.95
N THR A 626 -18.38 12.21 5.94
CA THR A 626 -18.68 11.23 4.89
C THR A 626 -19.14 9.90 5.47
N ARG A 627 -20.08 9.26 4.77
CA ARG A 627 -20.55 7.90 5.04
C ARG A 627 -20.53 7.12 3.75
N SER A 628 -19.82 6.00 3.74
CA SER A 628 -19.72 5.09 2.60
C SER A 628 -20.06 3.67 3.00
N GLU A 629 -20.82 2.95 2.18
CA GLU A 629 -21.25 1.56 2.41
C GLU A 629 -21.22 0.74 1.12
N ILE A 630 -20.84 -0.54 1.25
CA ILE A 630 -20.99 -1.54 0.20
C ILE A 630 -21.74 -2.74 0.78
N GLN A 631 -22.75 -3.19 0.06
CA GLN A 631 -23.40 -4.48 0.23
C GLN A 631 -23.42 -5.21 -1.11
N ALA A 632 -23.79 -6.49 -1.12
CA ALA A 632 -23.99 -7.20 -2.37
C ALA A 632 -25.21 -8.11 -2.33
N ASP A 633 -25.92 -8.18 -3.46
CA ASP A 633 -26.83 -9.29 -3.74
C ASP A 633 -26.15 -10.30 -4.68
N ALA A 634 -26.92 -11.29 -5.15
CA ALA A 634 -26.40 -12.35 -6.03
C ALA A 634 -25.84 -11.84 -7.36
N THR A 635 -26.22 -10.63 -7.78
CA THR A 635 -25.98 -10.10 -9.12
C THR A 635 -25.33 -8.72 -9.13
N HIS A 636 -25.39 -7.96 -8.03
CA HIS A 636 -24.89 -6.59 -7.96
C HIS A 636 -24.21 -6.29 -6.63
N PHE A 637 -23.16 -5.47 -6.68
CA PHE A 637 -22.77 -4.62 -5.57
C PHE A 637 -23.72 -3.44 -5.47
N VAL A 638 -24.09 -3.06 -4.25
CA VAL A 638 -24.93 -1.90 -3.94
C VAL A 638 -24.09 -0.95 -3.10
N THR A 639 -23.82 0.23 -3.65
CA THR A 639 -22.99 1.25 -3.00
C THR A 639 -23.82 2.44 -2.57
N PHE A 640 -23.59 2.92 -1.36
CA PHE A 640 -24.12 4.17 -0.84
C PHE A 640 -22.94 5.05 -0.43
N ASN A 641 -22.91 6.30 -0.91
CA ASN A 641 -21.95 7.30 -0.47
C ASN A 641 -22.68 8.59 -0.16
N GLU A 642 -22.29 9.27 0.91
CA GLU A 642 -22.84 10.55 1.33
C GLU A 642 -21.71 11.46 1.78
N VAL A 643 -21.77 12.72 1.38
CA VAL A 643 -20.89 13.80 1.82
C VAL A 643 -21.75 14.95 2.31
N THR A 644 -21.48 15.44 3.52
CA THR A 644 -22.02 16.68 4.07
C THR A 644 -20.86 17.59 4.43
N CYS A 645 -20.90 18.84 3.99
CA CYS A 645 -19.87 19.84 4.29
C CYS A 645 -20.47 21.05 4.99
N HIS A 646 -19.77 21.53 6.01
CA HIS A 646 -20.19 22.67 6.82
C HIS A 646 -19.18 23.81 6.78
N SER A 647 -19.67 25.05 6.89
CA SER A 647 -18.90 26.26 7.15
C SER A 647 -19.47 26.92 8.41
N GLY A 648 -18.80 26.74 9.56
CA GLY A 648 -19.43 26.97 10.86
C GLY A 648 -20.65 26.06 11.04
N ASP A 649 -21.79 26.64 11.41
CA ASP A 649 -23.05 25.89 11.59
C ASP A 649 -23.86 25.73 10.28
N GLU A 650 -23.43 26.36 9.18
CA GLU A 650 -24.12 26.32 7.90
C GLU A 650 -23.74 25.05 7.11
N THR A 651 -24.72 24.26 6.67
CA THR A 651 -24.48 23.22 5.66
C THR A 651 -24.35 23.88 4.29
N VAL A 652 -23.15 23.80 3.70
CA VAL A 652 -22.85 24.47 2.42
C VAL A 652 -22.91 23.51 1.23
N PHE A 653 -22.81 22.21 1.47
CA PHE A 653 -22.92 21.18 0.45
C PHE A 653 -23.43 19.87 1.05
N HIS A 654 -24.30 19.18 0.31
CA HIS A 654 -24.76 17.83 0.61
C HIS A 654 -24.94 17.07 -0.70
N ARG A 655 -24.40 15.85 -0.78
CA ARG A 655 -24.60 14.97 -1.93
C ARG A 655 -24.64 13.52 -1.49
N THR A 656 -25.51 12.75 -2.13
CA THR A 656 -25.63 11.31 -1.97
C THR A 656 -25.50 10.63 -3.33
N TRP A 657 -24.75 9.53 -3.39
CA TRP A 657 -24.66 8.64 -4.53
C TRP A 657 -25.19 7.26 -4.14
N ASN A 658 -26.04 6.70 -4.99
CA ASN A 658 -26.55 5.34 -4.86
C ASN A 658 -26.34 4.63 -6.20
N ARG A 659 -25.52 3.57 -6.22
CA ARG A 659 -25.27 2.81 -7.45
C ARG A 659 -25.46 1.31 -7.23
N ARG A 660 -25.88 0.64 -8.31
CA ARG A 660 -25.94 -0.81 -8.42
C ARG A 660 -24.98 -1.22 -9.53
N ILE A 661 -23.97 -2.01 -9.21
CA ILE A 661 -22.88 -2.35 -10.11
C ILE A 661 -22.87 -3.87 -10.31
N PRO A 662 -23.00 -4.40 -11.54
CA PRO A 662 -23.07 -5.85 -11.78
C PRO A 662 -21.85 -6.61 -11.25
N ARG A 663 -22.08 -7.80 -10.70
CA ARG A 663 -21.05 -8.75 -10.23
C ARG A 663 -20.57 -9.64 -11.37
N THR A 664 -19.51 -9.23 -12.06
CA THR A 664 -18.99 -9.94 -13.23
C THR A 664 -17.89 -10.93 -12.87
N ALA A 665 -16.99 -10.56 -11.97
CA ALA A 665 -15.93 -11.43 -11.46
C ALA A 665 -15.95 -11.59 -9.93
N GLY A 666 -16.50 -10.63 -9.18
CA GLY A 666 -16.60 -10.64 -7.71
C GLY A 666 -17.88 -11.25 -7.15
#